data_AF-A0A1I6I6P2-F1
#
_entry.id   AF-A0A1I6I6P2-F1
#
_cell.length_a   1.000
_cell.length_b   1.000
_cell.length_c   1.000
_cell.angle_alpha   90.00
_cell.angle_beta   90.00
_cell.angle_gamma   90.00
#
_symmetry.space_group_name_H-M   'P 1'
#
loop_
_entity.id
_entity.type
_entity.pdbx_description
1 polymer ?
#
loop_
_entity_poly.entity_id
_entity_poly.type
_entity_poly.pdbx_seq_one_letter_code
_entity_poly.pdbx_strand_id
1 'polypeptide(L)'
;MIQLGIQIGHLHPLFVHLPIGIIMLAFILEVYGRIRAKKSFSEVVEFTLLVAGITALLSLGTGWLLGEESGYDEDSLFLHRWMAVAFTVTTVLLYLVKRSKIGWVSKTYIPMFLMVLGLISLTGHFGGNMTHGEDYLFIEEQEEIVITNIQEAQVYAQVIQPILDDKCVSCHNANKAKGGLLMSNPNEITKGGDSGSLFDTISGEEHSLFLARVHLPLENEDHMPPKGKVQLTDNEKALLEWWIENKNCFECKVNELPREEKMIAVLSSLEKDTSAIAVLAKEAQEVPKEWILGVRSAGVSVQTLSAKNHLIAVSMASMDSITADQLELLEEYAPNIIEMDFGFSNFNDELMSSLSPFKNLLKLKLQHTKVTDAISEELNEFELLESLNLYGTAITDKLIFKLKDNKKLQNIYLWKTDVSTDGLVQLQKDLPGITIQQIGADVFKATVLDPPTIISEASFFSDSLKISIESLFDGTDVYYTLDGTVPTESSLKYDNDIILTTTANVKAIAVKKEWEPSFVTERTFIKNNIAYANVNLLSTPNEKYKGQKGKTLMDQKRGSTNFVDGNWLGFEGKHLDAIVELKEQNSISKVSIGALSAPASWIFYPTAFVVSVSNDGTSFKEIGRKNMGEEDPNAEVKLTFFDLDVTPTNAKYVKVSIKSPLKNPNWHTDPGGKSWIFIDEVVLN
;
A
#
# COMPACT_ATOMS: atom_id res chain seq x y z
N MET A 1 -56.76 24.62 41.63
CA MET A 1 -55.95 23.82 42.58
C MET A 1 -54.82 23.06 41.90
N ILE A 2 -55.06 22.39 40.78
CA ILE A 2 -54.03 21.62 40.03
C ILE A 2 -52.83 22.48 39.62
N GLN A 3 -53.07 23.65 39.01
CA GLN A 3 -52.00 24.56 38.55
C GLN A 3 -51.16 25.15 39.70
N LEU A 4 -51.77 25.37 40.87
CA LEU A 4 -51.06 25.81 42.07
C LEU A 4 -50.18 24.67 42.65
N GLY A 5 -50.66 23.43 42.58
CA GLY A 5 -49.89 22.24 42.98
C GLY A 5 -48.64 22.05 42.12
N ILE A 6 -48.76 22.25 40.80
CA ILE A 6 -47.64 22.19 39.84
C ILE A 6 -46.59 23.27 40.16
N GLN A 7 -47.02 24.52 40.38
CA GLN A 7 -46.10 25.63 40.73
C GLN A 7 -45.38 25.40 42.07
N ILE A 8 -46.06 24.79 43.06
CA ILE A 8 -45.43 24.40 44.32
C ILE A 8 -44.44 23.24 44.11
N GLY A 9 -44.75 22.30 43.21
CA GLY A 9 -43.85 21.22 42.82
C GLY A 9 -42.54 21.74 42.22
N HIS A 10 -42.57 22.82 41.43
CA HIS A 10 -41.36 23.46 40.87
C HIS A 10 -40.39 24.02 41.92
N LEU A 11 -40.82 24.14 43.18
CA LEU A 11 -39.92 24.49 44.30
C LEU A 11 -39.11 23.30 44.81
N HIS A 12 -39.35 22.08 44.32
CA HIS A 12 -38.63 20.88 44.78
C HIS A 12 -37.09 21.02 44.68
N PRO A 13 -36.50 21.51 43.57
CA PRO A 13 -35.05 21.75 43.50
C PRO A 13 -34.54 22.73 44.56
N LEU A 14 -35.36 23.68 45.02
CA LEU A 14 -34.99 24.59 46.10
C LEU A 14 -34.88 23.87 47.45
N PHE A 15 -35.82 22.97 47.74
CA PHE A 15 -35.89 22.30 49.04
C PHE A 15 -35.03 21.05 49.14
N VAL A 16 -34.72 20.37 48.04
CA VAL A 16 -33.99 19.08 48.05
C VAL A 16 -32.55 19.20 48.55
N HIS A 17 -31.88 20.33 48.30
CA HIS A 17 -30.49 20.54 48.73
C HIS A 17 -30.34 20.79 50.24
N LEU A 18 -31.39 21.30 50.90
CA LEU A 18 -31.37 21.65 52.32
C LEU A 18 -31.15 20.44 53.25
N PRO A 19 -31.98 19.38 53.23
CA PRO A 19 -31.80 18.24 54.13
C PRO A 19 -30.46 17.53 53.91
N ILE A 20 -29.99 17.45 52.66
CA ILE A 20 -28.70 16.82 52.32
C ILE A 20 -27.55 17.56 53.00
N GLY A 21 -27.42 18.87 52.77
CA GLY A 21 -26.34 19.67 53.35
C GLY A 21 -26.39 19.71 54.88
N ILE A 22 -27.59 19.80 55.46
CA ILE A 22 -27.78 19.87 56.91
C ILE A 22 -27.42 18.53 57.58
N ILE A 23 -27.73 17.38 56.97
CA ILE A 23 -27.35 16.06 57.51
C ILE A 23 -25.83 15.83 57.41
N MET A 24 -25.21 16.23 56.29
CA MET A 24 -23.75 16.16 56.15
C MET A 24 -23.05 17.01 57.21
N LEU A 25 -23.55 18.23 57.46
CA LEU A 25 -23.07 19.08 58.56
C LEU A 25 -23.28 18.42 59.92
N ALA A 26 -24.46 17.84 60.19
CA ALA A 26 -24.74 17.14 61.43
C ALA A 26 -23.77 15.97 61.66
N PHE A 27 -23.39 15.24 60.60
CA PHE A 27 -22.44 14.14 60.68
C PHE A 27 -21.04 14.64 61.03
N ILE A 28 -20.57 15.70 60.35
CA ILE A 28 -19.26 16.32 60.64
C ILE A 28 -19.21 16.81 62.09
N LEU A 29 -20.27 17.48 62.56
CA LEU A 29 -20.36 17.96 63.94
C LEU A 29 -20.40 16.82 64.96
N GLU A 30 -21.08 15.71 64.65
CA GLU A 30 -21.14 14.52 65.51
C GLU A 30 -19.77 13.83 65.62
N VAL A 31 -19.06 13.66 64.50
CA VAL A 31 -17.70 13.09 64.48
C VAL A 31 -16.73 14.00 65.24
N TYR A 32 -16.74 15.30 64.93
CA TYR A 32 -15.88 16.28 65.58
C TYR A 32 -16.14 16.39 67.10
N GLY A 33 -17.43 16.40 67.49
CA GLY A 33 -17.85 16.44 68.88
C GLY A 33 -17.38 15.21 69.68
N ARG A 34 -17.39 14.02 69.05
CA ARG A 34 -16.86 12.78 69.63
C ARG A 34 -15.35 12.81 69.80
N ILE A 35 -14.60 13.25 68.79
CA ILE A 35 -13.13 13.35 68.82
C ILE A 35 -12.67 14.35 69.90
N ARG A 36 -13.35 15.48 70.03
CA ARG A 36 -13.00 16.54 70.99
C ARG A 36 -13.62 16.34 72.38
N ALA A 37 -14.41 15.29 72.60
CA ALA A 37 -15.12 14.97 73.85
C ALA A 37 -15.92 16.17 74.45
N LYS A 38 -16.43 17.08 73.60
CA LYS A 38 -17.14 18.29 74.05
C LYS A 38 -18.66 18.07 74.00
N LYS A 39 -19.31 18.11 75.18
CA LYS A 39 -20.77 17.94 75.31
C LYS A 39 -21.59 19.03 74.60
N SER A 40 -21.03 20.23 74.42
CA SER A 40 -21.70 21.36 73.75
C SER A 40 -22.10 21.08 72.30
N PHE A 41 -21.43 20.14 71.62
CA PHE A 41 -21.77 19.78 70.24
C PHE A 41 -23.02 18.91 70.14
N SER A 42 -23.40 18.19 71.21
CA SER A 42 -24.54 17.28 71.14
C SER A 42 -25.87 18.02 70.97
N GLU A 43 -26.04 19.17 71.61
CA GLU A 43 -27.24 20.02 71.49
C GLU A 43 -27.33 20.65 70.09
N VAL A 44 -26.19 21.05 69.52
CA VAL A 44 -26.11 21.59 68.17
C VAL A 44 -26.46 20.52 67.13
N VAL A 45 -25.93 19.29 67.28
CA VAL A 45 -26.27 18.16 66.39
C VAL A 45 -27.76 17.83 66.48
N GLU A 46 -28.34 17.83 67.67
CA GLU A 46 -29.77 17.57 67.87
C GLU A 46 -30.64 18.60 67.15
N PHE A 47 -30.34 19.89 67.30
CA PHE A 47 -31.03 20.96 66.57
C PHE A 47 -30.86 20.80 65.05
N THR A 48 -29.64 20.51 64.60
CA THR A 48 -29.34 20.32 63.18
C THR A 48 -30.15 19.15 62.58
N LEU A 49 -30.28 18.03 63.30
CA LEU A 49 -31.09 16.89 62.87
C LEU A 49 -32.61 17.21 62.84
N LEU A 50 -33.10 18.04 63.76
CA LEU A 50 -34.50 18.51 63.73
C LEU A 50 -34.78 19.32 62.46
N VAL A 51 -33.91 20.30 62.16
CA VAL A 51 -34.04 21.13 60.96
C VAL A 51 -33.94 20.28 59.71
N ALA A 52 -33.01 19.31 59.66
CA ALA A 52 -32.91 18.35 58.58
C ALA A 52 -34.23 17.60 58.34
N GLY A 53 -34.83 17.05 59.39
CA GLY A 53 -36.11 16.34 59.29
C GLY A 53 -37.26 17.20 58.76
N ILE A 54 -37.34 18.47 59.19
CA ILE A 54 -38.36 19.42 58.69
C ILE A 54 -38.14 19.70 57.19
N THR A 55 -36.90 20.00 56.80
CA THR A 55 -36.58 20.28 55.39
C THR A 55 -36.75 19.05 54.49
N ALA A 56 -36.50 17.84 55.01
CA ALA A 56 -36.74 16.59 54.29
C ALA A 56 -38.24 16.37 54.02
N LEU A 57 -39.11 16.66 54.99
CA LEU A 57 -40.57 16.61 54.81
C LEU A 57 -41.06 17.61 53.75
N LEU A 58 -40.52 18.84 53.75
CA LEU A 58 -40.84 19.85 52.73
C LEU A 58 -40.37 19.42 51.33
N SER A 59 -39.16 18.85 51.24
CA SER A 59 -38.62 18.29 49.99
C SER A 59 -39.48 17.14 49.48
N LEU A 60 -39.89 16.21 50.36
CA LEU A 60 -40.75 15.08 49.99
C LEU A 60 -42.12 15.56 49.47
N GLY A 61 -42.74 16.53 50.14
CA GLY A 61 -44.04 17.07 49.74
C GLY A 61 -44.00 17.80 48.39
N THR A 62 -42.99 18.63 48.17
CA THR A 62 -42.80 19.32 46.88
C THR A 62 -42.41 18.35 45.76
N GLY A 63 -41.59 17.34 46.04
CA GLY A 63 -41.21 16.32 45.05
C GLY A 63 -42.36 15.41 44.64
N TRP A 64 -43.26 15.10 45.58
CA TRP A 64 -44.47 14.32 45.29
C TRP A 64 -45.39 15.06 44.31
N LEU A 65 -45.52 16.38 44.45
CA LEU A 65 -46.30 17.22 43.53
C LEU A 65 -45.62 17.36 42.16
N LEU A 66 -44.29 17.48 42.13
CA LEU A 66 -43.52 17.57 40.88
C LEU A 66 -43.61 16.28 40.06
N GLY A 67 -43.60 15.12 40.72
CA GLY A 67 -43.66 13.82 40.07
C GLY A 67 -44.99 13.50 39.40
N GLU A 68 -46.04 14.32 39.56
CA GLU A 68 -47.32 14.15 38.85
C GLU A 68 -47.28 14.77 37.43
N GLU A 69 -46.20 15.47 37.07
CA GLU A 69 -45.97 15.92 35.69
C GLU A 69 -45.61 14.75 34.77
N SER A 70 -46.10 14.78 33.53
CA SER A 70 -45.81 13.75 32.53
C SER A 70 -44.37 13.85 31.99
N GLY A 71 -43.81 12.70 31.61
CA GLY A 71 -42.53 12.62 30.90
C GLY A 71 -41.34 12.13 31.73
N TYR A 72 -41.56 11.56 32.92
CA TYR A 72 -40.56 10.75 33.65
C TYR A 72 -40.87 9.26 33.48
N ASP A 73 -39.84 8.42 33.49
CA ASP A 73 -40.00 6.97 33.57
C ASP A 73 -40.65 6.54 34.90
N GLU A 74 -41.67 5.69 34.79
CA GLU A 74 -42.53 5.28 35.90
C GLU A 74 -41.76 4.46 36.96
N ASP A 75 -40.84 3.59 36.53
CA ASP A 75 -40.07 2.72 37.43
C ASP A 75 -39.02 3.51 38.22
N SER A 76 -38.29 4.40 37.54
CA SER A 76 -37.30 5.29 38.15
C SER A 76 -37.96 6.28 39.11
N LEU A 77 -39.11 6.85 38.72
CA LEU A 77 -39.91 7.72 39.56
C LEU A 77 -40.44 6.98 40.79
N PHE A 78 -40.93 5.74 40.63
CA PHE A 78 -41.36 4.90 41.75
C PHE A 78 -40.22 4.67 42.75
N LEU A 79 -39.05 4.25 42.28
CA LEU A 79 -37.89 4.00 43.12
C LEU A 79 -37.47 5.27 43.88
N HIS A 80 -37.28 6.38 43.17
CA HIS A 80 -36.89 7.66 43.78
C HIS A 80 -37.88 8.12 44.86
N ARG A 81 -39.20 8.05 44.57
CA ARG A 81 -40.25 8.40 45.53
C ARG A 81 -40.13 7.60 46.82
N TRP A 82 -39.97 6.28 46.74
CA TRP A 82 -39.93 5.43 47.93
C TRP A 82 -38.61 5.53 48.70
N MET A 83 -37.48 5.77 48.02
CA MET A 83 -36.23 6.06 48.72
C MET A 83 -36.26 7.42 49.41
N ALA A 84 -36.90 8.43 48.81
CA ALA A 84 -37.11 9.73 49.46
C ALA A 84 -37.99 9.61 50.72
N VAL A 85 -39.03 8.76 50.68
CA VAL A 85 -39.84 8.42 51.86
C VAL A 85 -38.98 7.74 52.93
N ALA A 86 -38.21 6.71 52.56
CA ALA A 86 -37.32 6.01 53.49
C ALA A 86 -36.30 6.96 54.12
N PHE A 87 -35.62 7.78 53.33
CA PHE A 87 -34.69 8.81 53.77
C PHE A 87 -35.34 9.77 54.78
N THR A 88 -36.53 10.28 54.47
CA THR A 88 -37.25 11.23 55.32
C THR A 88 -37.65 10.60 56.66
N VAL A 89 -38.23 9.39 56.62
CA VAL A 89 -38.64 8.65 57.82
C VAL A 89 -37.42 8.32 58.69
N THR A 90 -36.36 7.77 58.11
CA THR A 90 -35.15 7.42 58.86
C THR A 90 -34.45 8.66 59.44
N THR A 91 -34.48 9.81 58.75
CA THR A 91 -33.95 11.09 59.27
C THR A 91 -34.74 11.59 60.49
N VAL A 92 -36.07 11.52 60.43
CA VAL A 92 -36.94 11.88 61.59
C VAL A 92 -36.70 10.91 62.75
N LEU A 93 -36.59 9.61 62.47
CA LEU A 93 -36.25 8.60 63.49
C LEU A 93 -34.86 8.85 64.08
N LEU A 94 -33.87 9.28 63.28
CA LEU A 94 -32.52 9.62 63.74
C LEU A 94 -32.52 10.74 64.79
N TYR A 95 -33.32 11.78 64.56
CA TYR A 95 -33.56 12.82 65.55
C TYR A 95 -34.20 12.26 66.85
N LEU A 96 -35.23 11.41 66.73
CA LEU A 96 -35.89 10.82 67.89
C LEU A 96 -34.98 9.89 68.70
N VAL A 97 -34.15 9.09 68.02
CA VAL A 97 -33.17 8.20 68.65
C VAL A 97 -32.07 8.99 69.35
N LYS A 98 -31.61 10.11 68.78
CA LYS A 98 -30.65 11.02 69.45
C LYS A 98 -31.19 11.55 70.78
N ARG A 99 -32.50 11.82 70.85
CA ARG A 99 -33.20 12.28 72.08
C ARG A 99 -33.53 11.17 73.07
N SER A 100 -33.48 9.90 72.65
CA SER A 100 -33.92 8.79 73.47
C SER A 100 -32.96 8.54 74.64
N LYS A 101 -33.51 8.43 75.85
CA LYS A 101 -32.77 8.01 77.06
C LYS A 101 -32.77 6.48 77.25
N ILE A 102 -33.40 5.75 76.32
CA ILE A 102 -33.53 4.29 76.39
C ILE A 102 -32.23 3.65 75.89
N GLY A 103 -31.55 2.90 76.76
CA GLY A 103 -30.18 2.40 76.50
C GLY A 103 -30.02 1.58 75.21
N TRP A 104 -30.95 0.69 74.89
CA TRP A 104 -30.88 -0.11 73.66
C TRP A 104 -31.16 0.72 72.39
N VAL A 105 -32.04 1.71 72.48
CA VAL A 105 -32.36 2.65 71.37
C VAL A 105 -31.17 3.56 71.08
N SER A 106 -30.49 4.07 72.12
CA SER A 106 -29.31 4.92 71.92
C SER A 106 -28.14 4.23 71.18
N LYS A 107 -28.05 2.89 71.26
CA LYS A 107 -27.03 2.10 70.55
C LYS A 107 -27.26 2.04 69.04
N THR A 108 -28.49 2.23 68.57
CA THR A 108 -28.81 2.21 67.12
C THR A 108 -28.53 3.54 66.42
N TYR A 109 -28.21 4.60 67.17
CA TYR A 109 -27.98 5.95 66.64
C TYR A 109 -26.94 5.99 65.51
N ILE A 110 -25.74 5.43 65.72
CA ILE A 110 -24.67 5.45 64.70
C ILE A 110 -25.00 4.59 63.48
N PRO A 111 -25.45 3.33 63.62
CA PRO A 111 -25.91 2.54 62.47
C PRO A 111 -27.00 3.24 61.66
N MET A 112 -27.96 3.88 62.32
CA MET A 112 -29.03 4.61 61.64
C MET A 112 -28.53 5.90 60.97
N PHE A 113 -27.53 6.58 61.55
CA PHE A 113 -26.88 7.72 60.90
C PHE A 113 -26.21 7.26 59.59
N LEU A 114 -25.44 6.17 59.63
CA LEU A 114 -24.81 5.60 58.43
C LEU A 114 -25.84 5.16 57.39
N MET A 115 -26.99 4.62 57.83
CA MET A 115 -28.11 4.30 56.95
C MET A 115 -28.68 5.56 56.27
N VAL A 116 -28.85 6.67 57.00
CA VAL A 116 -29.29 7.94 56.40
C VAL A 116 -28.28 8.43 55.36
N LEU A 117 -26.98 8.35 55.63
CA LEU A 117 -25.94 8.71 54.65
C LEU A 117 -26.02 7.83 53.39
N GLY A 118 -26.22 6.51 53.54
CA GLY A 118 -26.43 5.61 52.40
C GLY A 118 -27.69 5.94 51.59
N LEU A 119 -28.79 6.27 52.28
CA LEU A 119 -30.04 6.68 51.65
C LEU A 119 -29.94 8.02 50.92
N ILE A 120 -29.11 8.97 51.39
CA ILE A 120 -28.80 10.20 50.66
C ILE A 120 -28.16 9.85 49.31
N SER A 121 -27.15 8.97 49.32
CA SER A 121 -26.45 8.56 48.09
C SER A 121 -27.40 7.87 47.11
N LEU A 122 -28.22 6.93 47.59
CA LEU A 122 -29.19 6.23 46.75
C LEU A 122 -30.26 7.18 46.20
N THR A 123 -30.92 7.96 47.07
CA THR A 123 -31.97 8.91 46.65
C THR A 123 -31.41 9.95 45.67
N GLY A 124 -30.19 10.43 45.91
CA GLY A 124 -29.48 11.35 45.02
C GLY A 124 -29.14 10.74 43.66
N HIS A 125 -28.70 9.48 43.61
CA HIS A 125 -28.41 8.77 42.36
C HIS A 125 -29.65 8.67 41.46
N PHE A 126 -30.75 8.14 41.99
CA PHE A 126 -31.98 8.02 41.19
C PHE A 126 -32.61 9.39 40.87
N GLY A 127 -32.43 10.40 41.74
CA GLY A 127 -32.82 11.78 41.43
C GLY A 127 -32.02 12.38 40.27
N GLY A 128 -30.71 12.11 40.24
CA GLY A 128 -29.82 12.45 39.13
C GLY A 128 -30.22 11.73 37.84
N ASN A 129 -30.50 10.43 37.90
CA ASN A 129 -30.84 9.63 36.72
C ASN A 129 -32.11 10.14 36.01
N MET A 130 -33.12 10.58 36.77
CA MET A 130 -34.36 11.15 36.19
C MET A 130 -34.17 12.54 35.59
N THR A 131 -33.18 13.30 36.06
CA THR A 131 -32.98 14.71 35.64
C THR A 131 -31.93 14.85 34.56
N HIS A 132 -30.94 13.97 34.55
CA HIS A 132 -29.76 14.04 33.69
C HIS A 132 -29.53 12.79 32.83
N GLY A 133 -30.30 11.70 33.02
CA GLY A 133 -30.12 10.42 32.29
C GLY A 133 -29.36 9.38 33.10
N GLU A 134 -29.39 8.11 32.66
CA GLU A 134 -28.62 7.04 33.30
C GLU A 134 -27.12 7.34 33.28
N ASP A 135 -26.41 6.84 34.29
CA ASP A 135 -24.95 6.97 34.43
C ASP A 135 -24.40 8.40 34.60
N TYR A 136 -25.25 9.41 34.83
CA TYR A 136 -24.81 10.80 35.05
C TYR A 136 -23.76 10.97 36.16
N LEU A 137 -23.83 10.19 37.24
CA LEU A 137 -22.86 10.25 38.35
C LEU A 137 -21.61 9.39 38.12
N PHE A 138 -21.69 8.44 37.18
CA PHE A 138 -20.63 7.50 36.85
C PHE A 138 -20.49 7.43 35.33
N ILE A 139 -20.27 8.60 34.73
CA ILE A 139 -20.03 8.71 33.30
C ILE A 139 -18.75 7.92 33.03
N GLU A 140 -18.86 6.78 32.35
CA GLU A 140 -17.71 6.26 31.61
C GLU A 140 -17.34 7.38 30.63
N GLU A 141 -16.11 7.90 30.71
CA GLU A 141 -15.60 8.87 29.73
C GLU A 141 -15.78 8.25 28.35
N GLN A 142 -16.84 8.65 27.63
CA GLN A 142 -17.02 8.29 26.24
C GLN A 142 -15.80 8.85 25.50
N GLU A 143 -15.04 7.96 24.87
CA GLU A 143 -13.92 8.36 24.02
C GLU A 143 -14.41 9.42 23.04
N GLU A 144 -13.80 10.60 23.09
CA GLU A 144 -14.13 11.69 22.18
C GLU A 144 -13.97 11.19 20.75
N ILE A 145 -15.04 11.23 19.94
CA ILE A 145 -15.00 10.75 18.56
C ILE A 145 -14.05 11.68 17.76
N VAL A 146 -12.83 11.21 17.51
CA VAL A 146 -11.84 11.95 16.72
C VAL A 146 -12.00 11.64 15.24
N ILE A 147 -12.37 12.66 14.46
CA ILE A 147 -12.43 12.56 13.00
C ILE A 147 -11.06 12.96 12.44
N THR A 148 -10.30 11.98 11.94
CA THR A 148 -8.98 12.19 11.31
C THR A 148 -9.06 12.41 9.80
N ASN A 149 -10.15 11.96 9.18
CA ASN A 149 -10.46 12.18 7.77
C ASN A 149 -11.96 12.39 7.65
N ILE A 150 -12.38 13.64 7.44
CA ILE A 150 -13.81 13.95 7.37
C ILE A 150 -14.51 13.30 6.18
N GLN A 151 -13.79 12.98 5.10
CA GLN A 151 -14.39 12.43 3.89
C GLN A 151 -14.87 10.98 4.09
N GLU A 152 -14.16 10.22 4.91
CA GLU A 152 -14.49 8.82 5.20
C GLU A 152 -15.39 8.64 6.42
N ALA A 153 -15.65 9.72 7.17
CA ALA A 153 -16.46 9.70 8.37
C ALA A 153 -17.91 9.31 8.08
N GLN A 154 -18.51 8.51 8.97
CA GLN A 154 -19.92 8.19 8.96
C GLN A 154 -20.75 9.42 9.34
N VAL A 155 -21.68 9.78 8.47
CA VAL A 155 -22.49 11.00 8.59
C VAL A 155 -23.25 11.03 9.90
N TYR A 156 -24.01 9.98 10.21
CA TYR A 156 -24.79 9.99 11.43
C TYR A 156 -23.93 9.75 12.67
N ALA A 157 -23.23 8.62 12.73
CA ALA A 157 -22.54 8.18 13.95
C ALA A 157 -21.44 9.15 14.42
N GLN A 158 -20.73 9.82 13.50
CA GLN A 158 -19.59 10.66 13.85
C GLN A 158 -19.87 12.17 13.76
N VAL A 159 -20.86 12.60 12.97
CA VAL A 159 -21.13 14.03 12.76
C VAL A 159 -22.45 14.47 13.42
N ILE A 160 -23.54 13.72 13.23
CA ILE A 160 -24.87 14.15 13.69
C ILE A 160 -25.18 13.67 15.11
N GLN A 161 -24.88 12.42 15.43
CA GLN A 161 -25.20 11.82 16.74
C GLN A 161 -24.58 12.60 17.90
N PRO A 162 -23.31 13.05 17.87
CA PRO A 162 -22.76 13.87 18.96
C PRO A 162 -23.54 15.17 19.22
N ILE A 163 -24.07 15.79 18.15
CA ILE A 163 -24.91 16.99 18.26
C ILE A 163 -26.24 16.64 18.95
N LEU A 164 -26.87 15.53 18.55
CA LEU A 164 -28.13 15.07 19.16
C LEU A 164 -27.95 14.67 20.63
N ASP A 165 -26.85 14.00 20.95
CA ASP A 165 -26.54 13.57 22.31
C ASP A 165 -26.36 14.78 23.24
N ASP A 166 -25.60 15.79 22.81
CA ASP A 166 -25.34 16.99 23.62
C ASP A 166 -26.57 17.91 23.75
N LYS A 167 -27.37 18.08 22.67
CA LYS A 167 -28.44 19.08 22.63
C LYS A 167 -29.84 18.51 22.89
N CYS A 168 -30.09 17.24 22.57
CA CYS A 168 -31.45 16.68 22.50
C CYS A 168 -31.68 15.53 23.50
N VAL A 169 -30.73 14.62 23.66
CA VAL A 169 -30.94 13.36 24.42
C VAL A 169 -31.23 13.61 25.91
N SER A 170 -30.75 14.70 26.51
CA SER A 170 -31.08 15.04 27.92
C SER A 170 -32.58 15.16 28.23
N CYS A 171 -33.42 15.37 27.21
CA CYS A 171 -34.88 15.45 27.33
C CYS A 171 -35.66 14.45 26.44
N HIS A 172 -34.96 13.69 25.61
CA HIS A 172 -35.49 12.70 24.66
C HIS A 172 -34.75 11.36 24.79
N ASN A 173 -34.79 10.78 25.99
CA ASN A 173 -34.16 9.50 26.31
C ASN A 173 -35.17 8.54 26.97
N ALA A 174 -34.75 7.29 27.19
CA ALA A 174 -35.61 6.24 27.74
C ALA A 174 -36.26 6.62 29.08
N ASN A 175 -35.55 7.39 29.92
CA ASN A 175 -36.02 7.80 31.24
C ASN A 175 -36.81 9.12 31.24
N LYS A 176 -36.73 9.87 30.13
CA LYS A 176 -37.37 11.16 29.94
C LYS A 176 -37.71 11.37 28.47
N ALA A 177 -38.93 11.00 28.10
CA ALA A 177 -39.43 11.05 26.73
C ALA A 177 -40.45 12.19 26.56
N LYS A 178 -39.98 13.45 26.53
CA LYS A 178 -40.88 14.58 26.30
C LYS A 178 -41.50 14.51 24.90
N GLY A 179 -42.83 14.64 24.82
CA GLY A 179 -43.59 14.51 23.58
C GLY A 179 -43.50 13.12 22.93
N GLY A 180 -43.25 12.07 23.73
CA GLY A 180 -43.16 10.69 23.27
C GLY A 180 -41.94 10.39 22.39
N LEU A 181 -41.01 11.33 22.25
CA LEU A 181 -39.87 11.24 21.34
C LEU A 181 -38.62 10.72 22.05
N LEU A 182 -37.96 9.75 21.42
CA LEU A 182 -36.69 9.15 21.83
C LEU A 182 -35.63 9.39 20.74
N MET A 183 -34.49 9.96 21.12
CA MET A 183 -33.41 10.32 20.19
C MET A 183 -32.09 9.60 20.46
N SER A 184 -32.08 8.63 21.36
CA SER A 184 -30.87 7.91 21.77
C SER A 184 -30.33 6.92 20.73
N ASN A 185 -31.10 6.57 19.69
CA ASN A 185 -30.62 5.74 18.59
C ASN A 185 -31.44 5.94 17.29
N PRO A 186 -30.88 5.56 16.11
CA PRO A 186 -31.52 5.73 14.80
C PRO A 186 -32.94 5.15 14.66
N ASN A 187 -33.17 3.97 15.24
CA ASN A 187 -34.46 3.29 15.13
C ASN A 187 -35.55 4.05 15.88
N GLU A 188 -35.23 4.60 17.04
CA GLU A 188 -36.17 5.40 17.82
C GLU A 188 -36.44 6.77 17.18
N ILE A 189 -35.41 7.43 16.64
CA ILE A 189 -35.57 8.70 15.89
C ILE A 189 -36.56 8.51 14.73
N THR A 190 -36.45 7.38 14.02
CA THR A 190 -37.30 7.09 12.86
C THR A 190 -38.76 6.80 13.24
N LYS A 191 -39.02 6.29 14.46
CA LYS A 191 -40.40 6.07 14.94
C LYS A 191 -41.15 7.37 15.21
N GLY A 192 -40.45 8.47 15.48
CA GLY A 192 -41.05 9.76 15.81
C GLY A 192 -41.65 9.81 17.21
N GLY A 193 -42.38 10.89 17.50
CA GLY A 193 -43.03 11.12 18.79
C GLY A 193 -44.54 11.29 18.66
N ASP A 194 -45.17 11.87 19.68
CA ASP A 194 -46.62 12.10 19.74
C ASP A 194 -47.15 12.99 18.59
N SER A 195 -46.26 13.81 18.01
CA SER A 195 -46.55 14.69 16.87
C SER A 195 -46.27 14.04 15.50
N GLY A 196 -45.90 12.76 15.47
CA GLY A 196 -45.55 12.02 14.26
C GLY A 196 -44.05 11.97 13.98
N SER A 197 -43.70 11.65 12.73
CA SER A 197 -42.33 11.52 12.24
C SER A 197 -41.61 12.87 12.24
N LEU A 198 -40.35 12.86 12.70
CA LEU A 198 -39.47 14.04 12.70
C LEU A 198 -39.15 14.55 11.29
N PHE A 199 -39.20 13.66 10.31
CA PHE A 199 -38.75 13.90 8.95
C PHE A 199 -39.89 14.30 8.00
N ASP A 200 -41.13 14.21 8.46
CA ASP A 200 -42.29 14.56 7.65
C ASP A 200 -42.44 16.09 7.56
N THR A 201 -42.76 16.58 6.36
CA THR A 201 -43.11 17.97 6.13
C THR A 201 -44.52 18.25 6.65
N ILE A 202 -44.66 19.28 7.49
CA ILE A 202 -45.98 19.71 7.95
C ILE A 202 -46.70 20.42 6.79
N SER A 203 -48.00 20.17 6.62
CA SER A 203 -48.84 20.78 5.59
C SER A 203 -48.73 22.31 5.60
N GLY A 204 -47.98 22.89 4.67
CA GLY A 204 -47.80 24.34 4.50
C GLY A 204 -46.41 24.89 4.86
N GLU A 205 -45.48 24.07 5.34
CA GLU A 205 -44.08 24.46 5.62
C GLU A 205 -43.10 23.77 4.67
N GLU A 206 -42.01 24.46 4.29
CA GLU A 206 -40.95 23.90 3.43
C GLU A 206 -40.02 22.92 4.18
N HIS A 207 -40.09 22.89 5.52
CA HIS A 207 -39.16 22.14 6.37
C HIS A 207 -39.84 20.94 7.05
N SER A 208 -39.02 19.97 7.45
CA SER A 208 -39.47 18.85 8.30
C SER A 208 -39.88 19.35 9.69
N LEU A 209 -40.72 18.59 10.39
CA LEU A 209 -41.13 18.88 11.77
C LEU A 209 -39.92 19.15 12.67
N PHE A 210 -38.82 18.40 12.50
CA PHE A 210 -37.58 18.62 13.24
C PHE A 210 -36.96 20.01 12.99
N LEU A 211 -36.75 20.38 11.72
CA LEU A 211 -36.13 21.66 11.37
C LEU A 211 -37.02 22.85 11.72
N ALA A 212 -38.34 22.71 11.56
CA ALA A 212 -39.29 23.73 11.98
C ALA A 212 -39.11 24.09 13.46
N ARG A 213 -39.00 23.08 14.33
CA ARG A 213 -38.84 23.25 15.79
C ARG A 213 -37.49 23.87 16.17
N VAL A 214 -36.42 23.52 15.45
CA VAL A 214 -35.06 24.07 15.66
C VAL A 214 -34.96 25.55 15.26
N HIS A 215 -35.75 25.98 14.27
CA HIS A 215 -35.73 27.35 13.74
C HIS A 215 -36.74 28.30 14.35
N LEU A 216 -37.64 27.80 15.21
CA LEU A 216 -38.56 28.68 15.93
C LEU A 216 -37.79 29.74 16.76
N PRO A 217 -38.36 30.93 16.98
CA PRO A 217 -37.81 31.89 17.93
C PRO A 217 -37.70 31.26 19.33
N LEU A 218 -36.65 31.61 20.09
CA LEU A 218 -36.38 31.06 21.43
C LEU A 218 -37.52 31.31 22.44
N GLU A 219 -38.34 32.33 22.19
CA GLU A 219 -39.52 32.68 23.00
C GLU A 219 -40.71 31.75 22.75
N ASN A 220 -40.70 30.97 21.68
CA ASN A 220 -41.77 30.03 21.37
C ASN A 220 -41.65 28.78 22.26
N GLU A 221 -42.77 28.37 22.87
CA GLU A 221 -42.83 27.18 23.73
C GLU A 221 -42.48 25.87 22.98
N ASP A 222 -42.67 25.87 21.66
CA ASP A 222 -42.38 24.75 20.78
C ASP A 222 -40.91 24.71 20.29
N HIS A 223 -40.10 25.72 20.61
CA HIS A 223 -38.70 25.79 20.21
C HIS A 223 -37.85 24.70 20.88
N MET A 224 -37.00 24.03 20.09
CA MET A 224 -36.12 22.98 20.57
C MET A 224 -34.65 23.27 20.17
N PRO A 225 -33.69 23.20 21.11
CA PRO A 225 -33.84 22.94 22.55
C PRO A 225 -34.54 24.08 23.31
N PRO A 226 -35.35 23.82 24.35
CA PRO A 226 -36.11 24.85 25.03
C PRO A 226 -35.22 25.87 25.75
N LYS A 227 -35.76 27.06 26.01
CA LYS A 227 -35.06 28.14 26.71
C LYS A 227 -34.45 27.65 28.04
N GLY A 228 -33.15 27.88 28.22
CA GLY A 228 -32.39 27.43 29.39
C GLY A 228 -31.63 26.11 29.19
N LYS A 229 -31.76 25.45 28.04
CA LYS A 229 -30.91 24.34 27.60
C LYS A 229 -29.82 24.82 26.63
N VAL A 230 -28.77 24.02 26.47
CA VAL A 230 -27.68 24.28 25.52
C VAL A 230 -28.27 24.36 24.12
N GLN A 231 -27.99 25.46 23.43
CA GLN A 231 -28.55 25.75 22.11
C GLN A 231 -27.63 25.27 21.00
N LEU A 232 -28.21 24.99 19.82
CA LEU A 232 -27.47 24.70 18.60
C LEU A 232 -26.78 25.95 18.05
N THR A 233 -25.51 25.82 17.68
CA THR A 233 -24.76 26.81 16.91
C THR A 233 -25.20 26.83 15.45
N ASP A 234 -24.85 27.88 14.71
CA ASP A 234 -25.19 28.00 13.29
C ASP A 234 -24.57 26.87 12.45
N ASN A 235 -23.37 26.40 12.80
CA ASN A 235 -22.72 25.27 12.12
C ASN A 235 -23.43 23.94 12.42
N GLU A 236 -23.85 23.71 13.67
CA GLU A 236 -24.59 22.50 14.05
C GLU A 236 -25.97 22.45 13.37
N LYS A 237 -26.67 23.60 13.29
CA LYS A 237 -27.93 23.71 12.52
C LYS A 237 -27.74 23.38 11.05
N ALA A 238 -26.70 23.94 10.43
CA ALA A 238 -26.37 23.67 9.02
C ALA A 238 -26.03 22.19 8.77
N LEU A 239 -25.36 21.51 9.72
CA LEU A 239 -25.08 20.07 9.63
C LEU A 239 -26.37 19.23 9.71
N LEU A 240 -27.30 19.60 10.60
CA LEU A 240 -28.60 18.93 10.73
C LEU A 240 -29.48 19.13 9.49
N GLU A 241 -29.52 20.36 8.94
CA GLU A 241 -30.20 20.66 7.68
C GLU A 241 -29.64 19.82 6.52
N TRP A 242 -28.32 19.84 6.38
CA TRP A 242 -27.63 19.08 5.34
C TRP A 242 -27.89 17.58 5.44
N TRP A 243 -27.91 17.02 6.65
CA TRP A 243 -28.26 15.61 6.86
C TRP A 243 -29.69 15.30 6.42
N ILE A 244 -30.65 16.19 6.71
CA ILE A 244 -32.06 16.01 6.37
C ILE A 244 -32.31 16.14 4.86
N GLU A 245 -31.69 17.12 4.21
CA GLU A 245 -31.71 17.29 2.75
C GLU A 245 -31.17 16.04 2.03
N ASN A 246 -30.22 15.35 2.66
CA ASN A 246 -29.64 14.10 2.18
C ASN A 246 -30.38 12.86 2.67
N LYS A 247 -31.70 12.96 2.85
CA LYS A 247 -32.62 11.86 3.19
C LYS A 247 -32.31 11.17 4.51
N ASN A 248 -31.72 11.90 5.48
CA ASN A 248 -31.44 11.41 6.83
C ASN A 248 -30.59 10.13 6.85
N CYS A 249 -29.61 10.01 5.95
CA CYS A 249 -28.86 8.77 5.82
C CYS A 249 -28.05 8.44 7.08
N PHE A 250 -28.34 7.29 7.71
CA PHE A 250 -27.66 6.83 8.92
C PHE A 250 -26.31 6.13 8.64
N GLU A 251 -26.21 5.43 7.50
CA GLU A 251 -25.06 4.58 7.16
C GLU A 251 -24.10 5.19 6.12
N CYS A 252 -24.44 6.37 5.58
CA CYS A 252 -23.65 7.00 4.53
C CYS A 252 -22.34 7.59 5.07
N LYS A 253 -21.34 7.67 4.18
CA LYS A 253 -20.13 8.47 4.40
C LYS A 253 -20.29 9.88 3.87
N VAL A 254 -19.53 10.80 4.47
CA VAL A 254 -19.54 12.21 4.07
C VAL A 254 -19.22 12.38 2.58
N ASN A 255 -18.29 11.60 2.02
CA ASN A 255 -17.93 11.65 0.60
C ASN A 255 -18.99 11.15 -0.38
N GLU A 256 -19.99 10.40 0.08
CA GLU A 256 -21.07 9.84 -0.74
C GLU A 256 -22.22 10.85 -0.95
N LEU A 257 -22.22 11.95 -0.21
CA LEU A 257 -23.30 12.95 -0.21
C LEU A 257 -22.90 14.25 -0.93
N PRO A 258 -23.84 14.89 -1.66
CA PRO A 258 -23.65 16.21 -2.25
C PRO A 258 -23.42 17.27 -1.16
N ARG A 259 -22.45 18.16 -1.40
CA ARG A 259 -22.01 19.21 -0.46
C ARG A 259 -21.68 20.47 -1.24
N GLU A 260 -22.18 21.60 -0.77
CA GLU A 260 -21.81 22.93 -1.28
C GLU A 260 -20.54 23.45 -0.60
N GLU A 261 -19.92 24.48 -1.17
CA GLU A 261 -18.65 25.05 -0.71
C GLU A 261 -18.66 25.44 0.79
N LYS A 262 -19.78 26.00 1.26
CA LYS A 262 -19.98 26.35 2.67
C LYS A 262 -19.98 25.11 3.57
N MET A 263 -20.63 24.02 3.16
CA MET A 263 -20.67 22.78 3.93
C MET A 263 -19.33 22.05 3.95
N ILE A 264 -18.53 22.17 2.89
CA ILE A 264 -17.15 21.65 2.87
C ILE A 264 -16.33 22.31 3.98
N ALA A 265 -16.41 23.64 4.14
CA ALA A 265 -15.69 24.35 5.20
C ALA A 265 -16.15 23.94 6.61
N VAL A 266 -17.46 23.79 6.83
CA VAL A 266 -18.02 23.36 8.12
C VAL A 266 -17.57 21.94 8.45
N LEU A 267 -17.68 21.00 7.51
CA LEU A 267 -17.25 19.61 7.69
C LEU A 267 -15.73 19.53 7.94
N SER A 268 -14.91 20.22 7.16
CA SER A 268 -13.46 20.25 7.35
C SER A 268 -13.04 20.84 8.70
N SER A 269 -13.85 21.71 9.31
CA SER A 269 -13.56 22.22 10.66
C SER A 269 -13.70 21.17 11.77
N LEU A 270 -14.37 20.05 11.49
CA LEU A 270 -14.51 18.92 12.41
C LEU A 270 -13.31 17.96 12.36
N GLU A 271 -12.47 18.07 11.33
CA GLU A 271 -11.27 17.24 11.18
C GLU A 271 -10.20 17.69 12.17
N LYS A 272 -9.73 16.77 13.01
CA LYS A 272 -8.61 16.99 13.91
C LYS A 272 -7.34 16.43 13.26
N ASP A 273 -6.34 17.29 13.08
CA ASP A 273 -5.00 16.85 12.70
C ASP A 273 -4.37 16.06 13.87
N THR A 274 -4.28 14.74 13.67
CA THR A 274 -3.64 13.79 14.61
C THR A 274 -2.26 13.36 14.14
N SER A 275 -1.65 14.07 13.18
CA SER A 275 -0.26 13.79 12.79
C SER A 275 0.66 13.91 14.00
N ALA A 276 1.78 13.19 13.98
CA ALA A 276 2.77 13.27 15.07
C ALA A 276 3.23 14.72 15.30
N ILE A 277 3.38 15.50 14.23
CA ILE A 277 3.68 16.93 14.28
C ILE A 277 2.59 17.71 15.02
N ALA A 278 1.31 17.50 14.72
CA ALA A 278 0.21 18.24 15.35
C ALA A 278 0.03 17.90 16.83
N VAL A 279 0.28 16.64 17.21
CA VAL A 279 0.28 16.22 18.62
C VAL A 279 1.46 16.84 19.36
N LEU A 280 2.68 16.68 18.85
CA LEU A 280 3.89 17.22 19.45
C LEU A 280 3.85 18.76 19.54
N ALA A 281 3.26 19.43 18.54
CA ALA A 281 3.09 20.89 18.52
C ALA A 281 2.25 21.42 19.69
N LYS A 282 1.29 20.64 20.21
CA LYS A 282 0.46 21.03 21.36
C LYS A 282 1.23 20.98 22.68
N GLU A 283 2.21 20.09 22.76
CA GLU A 283 3.04 19.86 23.95
C GLU A 283 4.37 20.63 23.91
N ALA A 284 4.75 21.15 22.74
CA ALA A 284 6.00 21.86 22.50
C ALA A 284 6.09 23.18 23.28
N GLN A 285 7.18 23.34 24.03
CA GLN A 285 7.44 24.52 24.84
C GLN A 285 7.93 25.69 23.99
N GLU A 286 7.70 26.93 24.42
CA GLU A 286 8.26 28.09 23.72
C GLU A 286 9.78 28.12 23.87
N VAL A 287 10.51 28.27 22.75
CA VAL A 287 11.98 28.26 22.74
C VAL A 287 12.54 29.69 22.64
N PRO A 288 13.33 30.17 23.63
CA PRO A 288 13.90 31.50 23.63
C PRO A 288 14.82 31.74 22.44
N LYS A 289 14.73 32.94 21.86
CA LYS A 289 15.62 33.38 20.79
C LYS A 289 17.10 33.37 21.22
N GLU A 290 17.39 33.66 22.48
CA GLU A 290 18.76 33.64 23.00
C GLU A 290 19.37 32.24 22.96
N TRP A 291 18.60 31.22 23.30
CA TRP A 291 19.05 29.83 23.20
C TRP A 291 19.36 29.46 21.75
N ILE A 292 18.46 29.80 20.80
CA ILE A 292 18.68 29.56 19.36
C ILE A 292 19.97 30.24 18.88
N LEU A 293 20.22 31.47 19.30
CA LEU A 293 21.44 32.21 18.95
C LEU A 293 22.69 31.58 19.59
N GLY A 294 22.59 31.12 20.83
CA GLY A 294 23.66 30.40 21.53
C GLY A 294 24.07 29.13 20.79
N VAL A 295 23.11 28.28 20.45
CA VAL A 295 23.36 27.04 19.68
C VAL A 295 23.96 27.33 18.30
N ARG A 296 23.47 28.36 17.60
CA ARG A 296 24.05 28.80 16.32
C ARG A 296 25.48 29.31 16.47
N SER A 297 25.81 29.98 17.57
CA SER A 297 27.18 30.42 17.84
C SER A 297 28.16 29.27 18.08
N ALA A 298 27.66 28.11 18.51
CA ALA A 298 28.40 26.86 18.62
C ALA A 298 28.56 26.11 17.28
N GLY A 299 28.13 26.71 16.16
CA GLY A 299 28.25 26.15 14.80
C GLY A 299 27.09 25.26 14.37
N VAL A 300 26.04 25.14 15.19
CA VAL A 300 24.91 24.22 14.96
C VAL A 300 23.75 24.96 14.29
N SER A 301 23.25 24.45 13.17
CA SER A 301 22.09 25.05 12.50
C SER A 301 20.80 24.61 13.18
N VAL A 302 19.96 25.58 13.58
CA VAL A 302 18.66 25.36 14.22
C VAL A 302 17.59 26.14 13.49
N GLN A 303 16.50 25.47 13.11
CA GLN A 303 15.36 26.06 12.40
C GLN A 303 14.05 25.70 13.10
N THR A 304 13.16 26.68 13.26
CA THR A 304 11.79 26.46 13.74
C THR A 304 10.88 26.15 12.57
N LEU A 305 10.07 25.09 12.65
CA LEU A 305 9.18 24.67 11.55
C LEU A 305 8.05 25.67 11.28
N SER A 306 7.49 26.27 12.33
CA SER A 306 6.50 27.34 12.23
C SER A 306 6.49 28.18 13.49
N ALA A 307 6.11 29.46 13.36
CA ALA A 307 5.92 30.35 14.50
C ALA A 307 4.82 29.87 15.47
N LYS A 308 3.94 28.94 15.04
CA LYS A 308 2.81 28.47 15.83
C LYS A 308 3.03 27.14 16.56
N ASN A 309 4.01 26.32 16.16
CA ASN A 309 4.15 24.96 16.69
C ASN A 309 5.41 24.74 17.55
N HIS A 310 6.32 25.72 17.65
CA HIS A 310 7.55 25.67 18.46
C HIS A 310 8.48 24.45 18.22
N LEU A 311 8.22 23.64 17.20
CA LEU A 311 9.01 22.47 16.85
C LEU A 311 10.28 22.87 16.09
N ILE A 312 11.34 22.10 16.29
CA ILE A 312 12.70 22.43 15.86
C ILE A 312 13.27 21.32 14.97
N ALA A 313 13.94 21.75 13.91
CA ALA A 313 14.86 20.95 13.11
C ALA A 313 16.30 21.42 13.36
N VAL A 314 17.19 20.49 13.69
CA VAL A 314 18.61 20.72 13.92
C VAL A 314 19.43 20.11 12.80
N SER A 315 20.44 20.82 12.32
CA SER A 315 21.39 20.32 11.34
C SER A 315 22.81 20.62 11.78
N MET A 316 23.61 19.56 11.82
CA MET A 316 25.06 19.54 11.96
C MET A 316 25.71 18.89 10.72
N ALA A 317 25.02 18.94 9.57
CA ALA A 317 25.50 18.33 8.34
C ALA A 317 26.80 18.99 7.87
N SER A 318 27.72 18.19 7.30
CA SER A 318 29.05 18.61 6.84
C SER A 318 29.98 19.16 7.94
N MET A 319 29.68 18.90 9.22
CA MET A 319 30.58 19.24 10.32
C MET A 319 31.60 18.12 10.54
N ASP A 320 32.89 18.46 10.52
CA ASP A 320 33.97 17.47 10.70
C ASP A 320 34.35 17.23 12.18
N SER A 321 33.75 17.97 13.11
CA SER A 321 34.14 18.00 14.53
C SER A 321 32.95 18.08 15.47
N ILE A 322 31.90 17.28 15.24
CA ILE A 322 30.79 17.11 16.18
C ILE A 322 31.31 16.47 17.47
N THR A 323 30.94 17.04 18.62
CA THR A 323 31.26 16.54 19.96
C THR A 323 30.00 16.26 20.79
N ALA A 324 30.13 15.43 21.83
CA ALA A 324 29.04 15.18 22.78
C ALA A 324 28.57 16.47 23.47
N ASP A 325 29.49 17.37 23.84
CA ASP A 325 29.17 18.67 24.44
C ASP A 325 28.22 19.51 23.56
N GLN A 326 28.37 19.45 22.22
CA GLN A 326 27.46 20.17 21.31
C GLN A 326 26.05 19.57 21.28
N LEU A 327 25.92 18.26 21.50
CA LEU A 327 24.64 17.57 21.61
C LEU A 327 24.00 17.82 22.99
N GLU A 328 24.81 17.89 24.04
CA GLU A 328 24.36 18.24 25.41
C GLU A 328 23.71 19.63 25.44
N LEU A 329 24.23 20.60 24.69
CA LEU A 329 23.62 21.93 24.54
C LEU A 329 22.18 21.89 23.99
N LEU A 330 21.80 20.81 23.29
CA LEU A 330 20.48 20.64 22.70
C LEU A 330 19.47 20.01 23.66
N GLU A 331 19.94 19.38 24.74
CA GLU A 331 19.10 18.58 25.64
C GLU A 331 18.00 19.40 26.33
N GLU A 332 18.28 20.68 26.63
CA GLU A 332 17.33 21.60 27.26
C GLU A 332 15.97 21.66 26.51
N TYR A 333 16.01 21.55 25.18
CA TYR A 333 14.83 21.56 24.32
C TYR A 333 14.68 20.28 23.51
N ALA A 334 15.18 19.15 24.02
CA ALA A 334 15.04 17.84 23.39
C ALA A 334 13.59 17.48 23.01
N PRO A 335 12.55 17.76 23.84
CA PRO A 335 11.16 17.49 23.47
C PRO A 335 10.65 18.26 22.24
N ASN A 336 11.28 19.40 21.91
CA ASN A 336 10.91 20.23 20.77
C ASN A 336 11.62 19.82 19.47
N ILE A 337 12.70 19.05 19.55
CA ILE A 337 13.52 18.66 18.40
C ILE A 337 12.92 17.41 17.76
N ILE A 338 12.48 17.55 16.51
CA ILE A 338 11.82 16.46 15.76
C ILE A 338 12.61 16.01 14.53
N GLU A 339 13.61 16.79 14.10
CA GLU A 339 14.47 16.46 12.97
C GLU A 339 15.93 16.74 13.34
N MET A 340 16.80 15.77 13.08
CA MET A 340 18.24 15.92 13.22
C MET A 340 18.97 15.45 11.97
N ASP A 341 19.86 16.31 11.46
CA ASP A 341 20.66 16.05 10.27
C ASP A 341 22.17 16.09 10.56
N PHE A 342 22.80 14.93 10.47
CA PHE A 342 24.23 14.72 10.64
C PHE A 342 24.92 14.32 9.33
N GLY A 343 24.26 14.49 8.17
CA GLY A 343 24.80 14.01 6.91
C GLY A 343 26.19 14.56 6.57
N PHE A 344 27.05 13.74 6.00
CA PHE A 344 28.41 14.09 5.58
C PHE A 344 29.31 14.62 6.71
N SER A 345 29.03 14.23 7.96
CA SER A 345 29.78 14.66 9.15
C SER A 345 30.69 13.56 9.71
N ASN A 346 31.41 13.86 10.80
CA ASN A 346 32.16 12.87 11.58
C ASN A 346 31.30 11.99 12.51
N PHE A 347 29.96 12.07 12.46
CA PHE A 347 29.05 11.30 13.31
C PHE A 347 29.32 9.79 13.21
N ASN A 348 29.22 9.09 14.34
CA ASN A 348 29.60 7.68 14.48
C ASN A 348 28.77 6.97 15.57
N ASP A 349 29.03 5.69 15.77
CA ASP A 349 28.32 4.86 16.75
C ASP A 349 28.46 5.38 18.20
N GLU A 350 29.62 5.96 18.56
CA GLU A 350 29.86 6.48 19.91
C GLU A 350 28.95 7.68 20.22
N LEU A 351 28.81 8.59 19.26
CA LEU A 351 27.97 9.79 19.37
C LEU A 351 26.46 9.47 19.33
N MET A 352 26.08 8.31 18.82
CA MET A 352 24.68 7.88 18.78
C MET A 352 24.04 7.84 20.17
N SER A 353 24.79 7.41 21.18
CA SER A 353 24.34 7.36 22.59
C SER A 353 23.92 8.72 23.14
N SER A 354 24.50 9.82 22.63
CA SER A 354 24.13 11.19 23.00
C SER A 354 22.77 11.61 22.45
N LEU A 355 22.13 10.78 21.60
CA LEU A 355 20.80 11.06 21.07
C LEU A 355 19.65 10.50 21.91
N SER A 356 19.93 9.72 22.95
CA SER A 356 18.89 9.14 23.82
C SER A 356 17.86 10.14 24.38
N PRO A 357 18.19 11.41 24.69
CA PRO A 357 17.21 12.40 25.16
C PRO A 357 16.14 12.79 24.12
N PHE A 358 16.41 12.68 22.81
CA PHE A 358 15.55 13.20 21.74
C PHE A 358 14.46 12.18 21.32
N LYS A 359 13.57 11.83 22.23
CA LYS A 359 12.52 10.80 21.99
C LYS A 359 11.47 11.19 20.93
N ASN A 360 11.36 12.48 20.61
CA ASN A 360 10.38 13.02 19.68
C ASN A 360 10.88 13.12 18.23
N LEU A 361 11.99 12.46 17.90
CA LEU A 361 12.52 12.45 16.54
C LEU A 361 11.57 11.75 15.57
N LEU A 362 11.11 12.51 14.58
CA LEU A 362 10.38 12.01 13.40
C LEU A 362 11.34 11.75 12.23
N LYS A 363 12.44 12.50 12.14
CA LYS A 363 13.41 12.39 11.05
C LYS A 363 14.85 12.38 11.55
N LEU A 364 15.60 11.36 11.14
CA LEU A 364 17.02 11.23 11.43
C LEU A 364 17.81 11.01 10.14
N LYS A 365 18.79 11.88 9.89
CA LYS A 365 19.62 11.84 8.69
C LYS A 365 21.08 11.61 9.04
N LEU A 366 21.62 10.49 8.57
CA LEU A 366 22.96 9.97 8.88
C LEU A 366 23.77 9.65 7.61
N GLN A 367 23.36 10.18 6.44
CA GLN A 367 24.02 9.85 5.18
C GLN A 367 25.51 10.18 5.19
N HIS A 368 26.37 9.32 4.63
CA HIS A 368 27.83 9.49 4.58
C HIS A 368 28.46 9.79 5.95
N THR A 369 27.98 9.13 7.00
CA THR A 369 28.59 9.14 8.34
C THR A 369 29.31 7.81 8.60
N LYS A 370 29.95 7.69 9.77
CA LYS A 370 30.71 6.49 10.18
C LYS A 370 29.88 5.50 11.00
N VAL A 371 28.56 5.55 10.89
CA VAL A 371 27.67 4.64 11.62
C VAL A 371 27.70 3.22 11.04
N THR A 372 27.57 2.24 11.93
CA THR A 372 27.51 0.80 11.64
C THR A 372 26.27 0.18 12.29
N ASP A 373 26.09 -1.14 12.17
CA ASP A 373 24.96 -1.85 12.81
C ASP A 373 24.89 -1.70 14.34
N ALA A 374 25.93 -1.14 14.98
CA ALA A 374 25.99 -0.92 16.42
C ALA A 374 24.87 0.00 16.94
N ILE A 375 24.38 0.96 16.13
CA ILE A 375 23.34 1.95 16.52
C ILE A 375 21.93 1.37 16.71
N SER A 376 21.78 0.05 16.54
CA SER A 376 20.47 -0.60 16.48
C SER A 376 19.65 -0.49 17.77
N GLU A 377 20.28 -0.48 18.94
CA GLU A 377 19.56 -0.41 20.22
C GLU A 377 19.03 1.00 20.45
N GLU A 378 19.85 2.02 20.15
CA GLU A 378 19.50 3.43 20.25
C GLU A 378 18.40 3.81 19.25
N LEU A 379 18.44 3.29 18.02
CA LEU A 379 17.40 3.53 17.02
C LEU A 379 16.01 3.03 17.45
N ASN A 380 15.95 1.94 18.22
CA ASN A 380 14.70 1.41 18.74
C ASN A 380 14.07 2.30 19.82
N GLU A 381 14.84 3.21 20.43
CA GLU A 381 14.31 4.16 21.40
C GLU A 381 13.50 5.29 20.74
N PHE A 382 13.61 5.49 19.42
CA PHE A 382 12.87 6.51 18.68
C PHE A 382 11.55 5.94 18.15
N GLU A 383 10.58 5.77 19.04
CA GLU A 383 9.27 5.16 18.74
C GLU A 383 8.45 5.96 17.69
N LEU A 384 8.72 7.26 17.58
CA LEU A 384 8.03 8.17 16.64
C LEU A 384 8.76 8.34 15.29
N LEU A 385 9.89 7.65 15.07
CA LEU A 385 10.70 7.86 13.87
C LEU A 385 9.95 7.45 12.59
N GLU A 386 9.73 8.41 11.70
CA GLU A 386 9.03 8.24 10.42
C GLU A 386 9.99 8.17 9.23
N SER A 387 11.16 8.81 9.33
CA SER A 387 12.16 8.82 8.26
C SER A 387 13.58 8.64 8.77
N LEU A 388 14.31 7.70 8.15
CA LEU A 388 15.70 7.40 8.45
C LEU A 388 16.55 7.40 7.18
N ASN A 389 17.57 8.26 7.12
CA ASN A 389 18.50 8.29 6.00
C ASN A 389 19.86 7.70 6.38
N LEU A 390 20.19 6.54 5.79
CA LEU A 390 21.44 5.80 6.00
C LEU A 390 22.27 5.71 4.70
N TYR A 391 21.98 6.57 3.72
CA TYR A 391 22.67 6.58 2.43
C TYR A 391 24.19 6.65 2.60
N GLY A 392 24.95 5.72 2.00
CA GLY A 392 26.41 5.74 2.03
C GLY A 392 27.06 5.42 3.38
N THR A 393 26.37 4.68 4.25
CA THR A 393 26.90 4.22 5.55
C THR A 393 27.29 2.73 5.52
N ALA A 394 27.99 2.25 6.53
CA ALA A 394 28.46 0.86 6.62
C ALA A 394 27.42 -0.09 7.26
N ILE A 395 26.14 0.14 6.95
CA ILE A 395 25.01 -0.65 7.45
C ILE A 395 24.85 -1.94 6.65
N THR A 396 24.54 -3.03 7.34
CA THR A 396 24.30 -4.36 6.76
C THR A 396 22.91 -4.88 7.10
N ASP A 397 22.58 -6.09 6.63
CA ASP A 397 21.34 -6.80 6.96
C ASP A 397 21.09 -6.94 8.48
N LYS A 398 22.14 -6.89 9.31
CA LYS A 398 22.00 -7.01 10.77
C LYS A 398 21.16 -5.89 11.37
N LEU A 399 21.37 -4.64 10.95
CA LEU A 399 20.52 -3.54 11.41
C LEU A 399 19.09 -3.73 10.89
N ILE A 400 18.95 -4.11 9.62
CA ILE A 400 17.66 -4.23 8.95
C ILE A 400 16.72 -5.20 9.68
N PHE A 401 17.22 -6.34 10.14
CA PHE A 401 16.42 -7.31 10.90
C PHE A 401 15.97 -6.80 12.29
N LYS A 402 16.59 -5.74 12.81
CA LYS A 402 16.19 -5.09 14.07
C LYS A 402 15.21 -3.94 13.87
N LEU A 403 15.17 -3.30 12.70
CA LEU A 403 14.25 -2.19 12.40
C LEU A 403 12.77 -2.57 12.39
N LYS A 404 12.44 -3.86 12.48
CA LYS A 404 11.05 -4.34 12.60
C LYS A 404 10.31 -3.70 13.78
N ASP A 405 11.01 -3.23 14.81
CA ASP A 405 10.42 -2.66 16.03
C ASP A 405 10.05 -1.17 15.84
N ASN A 406 10.62 -0.48 14.84
CA ASN A 406 10.26 0.90 14.47
C ASN A 406 8.97 0.95 13.62
N LYS A 407 7.81 0.64 14.23
CA LYS A 407 6.51 0.53 13.55
C LYS A 407 6.01 1.80 12.85
N LYS A 408 6.54 2.97 13.23
CA LYS A 408 6.20 4.27 12.62
C LYS A 408 7.07 4.63 11.41
N LEU A 409 8.11 3.85 11.12
CA LEU A 409 9.05 4.15 10.04
C LEU A 409 8.37 3.97 8.68
N GLN A 410 8.30 5.07 7.92
CA GLN A 410 7.65 5.13 6.61
C GLN A 410 8.66 5.26 5.48
N ASN A 411 9.81 5.91 5.71
CA ASN A 411 10.78 6.20 4.67
C ASN A 411 12.19 5.82 5.12
N ILE A 412 12.87 4.98 4.34
CA ILE A 412 14.26 4.62 4.61
C ILE A 412 15.13 4.75 3.36
N TYR A 413 16.29 5.37 3.50
CA TYR A 413 17.24 5.58 2.40
C TYR A 413 18.47 4.71 2.63
N LEU A 414 18.67 3.72 1.76
CA LEU A 414 19.68 2.67 1.94
C LEU A 414 20.66 2.59 0.77
N TRP A 415 20.67 3.56 -0.16
CA TRP A 415 21.58 3.49 -1.30
C TRP A 415 23.05 3.50 -0.83
N LYS A 416 23.96 2.82 -1.55
CA LYS A 416 25.37 2.66 -1.15
C LYS A 416 25.60 2.17 0.30
N THR A 417 24.74 1.27 0.78
CA THR A 417 24.98 0.49 2.01
C THR A 417 25.35 -0.95 1.65
N ASP A 418 25.76 -1.75 2.63
CA ASP A 418 26.09 -3.17 2.48
C ASP A 418 24.87 -4.08 2.73
N VAL A 419 23.65 -3.52 2.64
CA VAL A 419 22.38 -4.26 2.75
C VAL A 419 22.13 -5.07 1.48
N SER A 420 21.86 -6.37 1.64
CA SER A 420 21.60 -7.30 0.54
C SER A 420 20.17 -7.17 0.00
N THR A 421 19.91 -7.70 -1.20
CA THR A 421 18.55 -7.78 -1.76
C THR A 421 17.59 -8.55 -0.85
N ASP A 422 18.09 -9.60 -0.19
CA ASP A 422 17.29 -10.40 0.74
C ASP A 422 16.94 -9.62 2.00
N GLY A 423 17.88 -8.80 2.50
CA GLY A 423 17.64 -7.86 3.59
C GLY A 423 16.52 -6.88 3.27
N LEU A 424 16.50 -6.30 2.06
CA LEU A 424 15.45 -5.38 1.62
C LEU A 424 14.08 -6.06 1.52
N VAL A 425 14.04 -7.28 0.96
CA VAL A 425 12.80 -8.07 0.86
C VAL A 425 12.25 -8.37 2.25
N GLN A 426 13.12 -8.72 3.20
CA GLN A 426 12.73 -8.97 4.58
C GLN A 426 12.23 -7.69 5.27
N LEU A 427 12.88 -6.54 5.05
CA LEU A 427 12.42 -5.25 5.57
C LEU A 427 11.01 -4.89 5.08
N GLN A 428 10.75 -5.04 3.78
CA GLN A 428 9.43 -4.78 3.20
C GLN A 428 8.37 -5.72 3.78
N LYS A 429 8.74 -6.95 4.13
CA LYS A 429 7.84 -7.91 4.75
C LYS A 429 7.54 -7.56 6.21
N ASP A 430 8.53 -7.11 6.96
CA ASP A 430 8.39 -6.73 8.37
C ASP A 430 7.65 -5.40 8.54
N LEU A 431 7.80 -4.48 7.58
CA LEU A 431 7.15 -3.18 7.52
C LEU A 431 6.47 -2.97 6.15
N PRO A 432 5.23 -3.46 5.94
CA PRO A 432 4.57 -3.46 4.63
C PRO A 432 4.37 -2.07 4.00
N GLY A 433 4.21 -1.04 4.84
CA GLY A 433 4.01 0.35 4.40
C GLY A 433 5.29 1.16 4.20
N ILE A 434 6.47 0.56 4.39
CA ILE A 434 7.74 1.28 4.24
C ILE A 434 8.06 1.55 2.78
N THR A 435 8.56 2.76 2.51
CA THR A 435 9.14 3.16 1.24
C THR A 435 10.66 3.06 1.35
N ILE A 436 11.22 2.07 0.66
CA ILE A 436 12.67 1.86 0.58
C ILE A 436 13.22 2.63 -0.62
N GLN A 437 14.08 3.61 -0.35
CA GLN A 437 14.73 4.44 -1.36
C GLN A 437 16.13 3.89 -1.66
N GLN A 438 16.26 3.22 -2.82
CA GLN A 438 17.53 2.76 -3.39
C GLN A 438 17.54 2.93 -4.92
N ILE A 439 18.74 3.05 -5.49
CA ILE A 439 18.93 2.90 -6.94
C ILE A 439 19.28 1.44 -7.20
N GLY A 440 18.43 0.74 -7.96
CA GLY A 440 18.64 -0.66 -8.31
C GLY A 440 19.90 -0.87 -9.13
N ALA A 441 20.58 -2.01 -8.92
CA ALA A 441 21.79 -2.38 -9.67
C ALA A 441 21.53 -2.58 -11.17
N ASP A 442 20.28 -2.83 -11.55
CA ASP A 442 19.79 -2.94 -12.92
C ASP A 442 19.92 -1.63 -13.72
N VAL A 443 19.84 -0.48 -13.04
CA VAL A 443 20.08 0.84 -13.65
C VAL A 443 21.53 0.97 -14.17
N PHE A 444 22.45 0.18 -13.61
CA PHE A 444 23.88 0.20 -13.96
C PHE A 444 24.36 -1.08 -14.67
N LYS A 445 23.46 -1.95 -15.14
CA LYS A 445 23.88 -3.10 -15.95
C LYS A 445 24.63 -2.61 -17.19
N ALA A 446 25.80 -3.21 -17.44
CA ALA A 446 26.62 -2.93 -18.61
C ALA A 446 25.76 -3.05 -19.88
N THR A 447 25.82 -2.03 -20.72
CA THR A 447 25.05 -2.00 -21.97
C THR A 447 25.63 -3.04 -22.93
N VAL A 448 24.77 -3.89 -23.48
CA VAL A 448 25.15 -4.91 -24.48
C VAL A 448 25.27 -4.21 -25.83
N LEU A 449 26.35 -4.49 -26.58
CA LEU A 449 26.55 -3.93 -27.92
C LEU A 449 25.60 -4.55 -28.95
N ASP A 450 25.23 -3.76 -29.96
CA ASP A 450 24.52 -4.30 -31.12
C ASP A 450 25.45 -5.21 -31.96
N PRO A 451 24.92 -6.32 -32.53
CA PRO A 451 25.71 -7.20 -33.39
C PRO A 451 26.22 -6.47 -34.62
N PRO A 452 27.45 -6.78 -35.09
CA PRO A 452 27.92 -6.25 -36.37
C PRO A 452 27.12 -6.85 -37.54
N THR A 453 27.11 -6.16 -38.67
CA THR A 453 26.44 -6.59 -39.90
C THR A 453 27.44 -7.08 -40.94
N ILE A 454 27.26 -8.31 -41.44
CA ILE A 454 28.10 -8.88 -42.51
C ILE A 454 27.50 -8.51 -43.88
N ILE A 455 28.18 -7.63 -44.60
CA ILE A 455 27.75 -7.05 -45.88
C ILE A 455 28.48 -7.73 -47.04
N SER A 456 27.70 -8.07 -48.08
CA SER A 456 28.19 -8.70 -49.32
C SER A 456 27.14 -8.57 -50.41
N GLU A 457 27.58 -8.41 -51.67
CA GLU A 457 26.73 -8.33 -52.86
C GLU A 457 26.02 -9.66 -53.22
N ALA A 458 26.58 -10.79 -52.79
CA ALA A 458 26.05 -12.12 -53.07
C ALA A 458 26.31 -13.10 -51.92
N SER A 459 25.59 -14.23 -51.93
CA SER A 459 25.84 -15.38 -51.04
C SER A 459 26.53 -16.55 -51.75
N PHE A 460 26.63 -16.48 -53.09
CA PHE A 460 27.32 -17.47 -53.94
C PHE A 460 28.35 -16.77 -54.82
N PHE A 461 29.45 -17.46 -55.12
CA PHE A 461 30.52 -16.93 -55.97
C PHE A 461 31.31 -18.02 -56.68
N SER A 462 31.93 -17.72 -57.82
CA SER A 462 32.72 -18.69 -58.60
C SER A 462 34.22 -18.60 -58.32
N ASP A 463 34.79 -17.39 -58.30
CA ASP A 463 36.23 -17.17 -58.16
C ASP A 463 36.57 -16.69 -56.74
N SER A 464 36.15 -15.46 -56.43
CA SER A 464 36.30 -14.84 -55.12
C SER A 464 35.12 -13.92 -54.82
N LEU A 465 34.80 -13.73 -53.54
CA LEU A 465 33.77 -12.80 -53.07
C LEU A 465 34.35 -11.87 -52.01
N LYS A 466 34.12 -10.58 -52.18
CA LYS A 466 34.48 -9.57 -51.18
C LYS A 466 33.33 -9.41 -50.19
N ILE A 467 33.64 -9.50 -48.90
CA ILE A 467 32.71 -9.21 -47.81
C ILE A 467 33.28 -8.13 -46.90
N SER A 468 32.40 -7.37 -46.27
CA SER A 468 32.73 -6.34 -45.28
C SER A 468 31.91 -6.56 -44.01
N ILE A 469 32.39 -6.06 -42.88
CA ILE A 469 31.69 -6.16 -41.60
C ILE A 469 31.58 -4.77 -41.00
N GLU A 470 30.36 -4.28 -40.78
CA GLU A 470 30.12 -2.96 -40.21
C GLU A 470 29.60 -3.08 -38.78
N SER A 471 30.15 -2.29 -37.86
CA SER A 471 29.62 -2.10 -36.51
C SER A 471 28.91 -0.74 -36.42
N LEU A 472 27.79 -0.69 -35.71
CA LEU A 472 26.99 0.54 -35.56
C LEU A 472 27.63 1.58 -34.63
N PHE A 473 28.61 1.18 -33.81
CA PHE A 473 29.20 2.05 -32.79
C PHE A 473 30.68 2.32 -33.05
N ASP A 474 31.05 3.60 -33.01
CA ASP A 474 32.44 4.01 -33.11
C ASP A 474 33.28 3.50 -31.91
N GLY A 475 34.51 3.09 -32.21
CA GLY A 475 35.47 2.59 -31.23
C GLY A 475 35.15 1.19 -30.68
N THR A 476 34.40 0.39 -31.42
CA THR A 476 34.27 -1.06 -31.20
C THR A 476 35.33 -1.82 -32.00
N ASP A 477 35.84 -2.90 -31.41
CA ASP A 477 36.63 -3.89 -32.13
C ASP A 477 35.73 -5.03 -32.59
N VAL A 478 35.86 -5.45 -33.84
CA VAL A 478 35.08 -6.58 -34.39
C VAL A 478 35.98 -7.80 -34.53
N TYR A 479 35.53 -8.94 -34.01
CA TYR A 479 36.22 -10.22 -34.11
C TYR A 479 35.37 -11.22 -34.88
N TYR A 480 35.99 -12.03 -35.74
CA TYR A 480 35.29 -12.96 -36.63
C TYR A 480 36.01 -14.30 -36.82
N THR A 481 35.25 -15.27 -37.32
CA THR A 481 35.71 -16.60 -37.76
C THR A 481 35.14 -16.89 -39.15
N LEU A 482 35.80 -17.76 -39.92
CA LEU A 482 35.37 -18.14 -41.29
C LEU A 482 34.93 -19.61 -41.40
N ASP A 483 35.11 -20.37 -40.33
CA ASP A 483 34.85 -21.81 -40.24
C ASP A 483 33.56 -22.14 -39.45
N GLY A 484 32.84 -21.12 -38.97
CA GLY A 484 31.61 -21.26 -38.19
C GLY A 484 31.81 -21.50 -36.68
N THR A 485 33.04 -21.44 -36.17
CA THR A 485 33.29 -21.44 -34.71
C THR A 485 32.82 -20.12 -34.07
N VAL A 486 32.44 -20.15 -32.79
CA VAL A 486 31.97 -18.94 -32.08
C VAL A 486 33.15 -17.98 -31.88
N PRO A 487 33.08 -16.73 -32.40
CA PRO A 487 34.18 -15.78 -32.26
C PRO A 487 34.30 -15.28 -30.82
N THR A 488 35.52 -14.97 -30.43
CA THR A 488 35.93 -14.40 -29.14
C THR A 488 36.96 -13.29 -29.40
N GLU A 489 37.38 -12.57 -28.37
CA GLU A 489 38.49 -11.59 -28.47
C GLU A 489 39.84 -12.21 -28.90
N SER A 490 39.97 -13.55 -28.88
CA SER A 490 41.14 -14.26 -29.42
C SER A 490 40.99 -14.69 -30.89
N SER A 491 39.85 -14.38 -31.52
CA SER A 491 39.59 -14.69 -32.94
C SER A 491 40.22 -13.65 -33.86
N LEU A 492 40.01 -13.76 -35.17
CA LEU A 492 40.57 -12.81 -36.13
C LEU A 492 39.92 -11.43 -35.93
N LYS A 493 40.74 -10.39 -35.76
CA LYS A 493 40.26 -9.00 -35.71
C LYS A 493 39.98 -8.50 -37.13
N TYR A 494 38.84 -7.84 -37.31
CA TYR A 494 38.44 -7.24 -38.58
C TYR A 494 39.01 -5.82 -38.71
N ASP A 495 39.97 -5.64 -39.63
CA ASP A 495 40.58 -4.34 -39.94
C ASP A 495 40.31 -3.89 -41.38
N ASN A 496 40.03 -4.83 -42.31
CA ASN A 496 39.81 -4.57 -43.73
C ASN A 496 38.86 -5.61 -44.33
N ASP A 497 38.34 -5.33 -45.51
CA ASP A 497 37.49 -6.25 -46.28
C ASP A 497 38.12 -7.64 -46.44
N ILE A 498 37.28 -8.66 -46.32
CA ILE A 498 37.68 -10.06 -46.40
C ILE A 498 37.39 -10.57 -47.80
N ILE A 499 38.38 -11.20 -48.45
CA ILE A 499 38.21 -11.87 -49.74
C ILE A 499 38.07 -13.37 -49.50
N LEU A 500 36.87 -13.89 -49.75
CA LEU A 500 36.59 -15.32 -49.69
C LEU A 500 36.95 -15.97 -51.03
N THR A 501 37.80 -17.00 -51.00
CA THR A 501 38.16 -17.81 -52.18
C THR A 501 37.64 -19.24 -52.09
N THR A 502 37.01 -19.60 -50.97
CA THR A 502 36.39 -20.90 -50.66
C THR A 502 35.10 -20.67 -49.87
N THR A 503 34.21 -21.66 -49.85
CA THR A 503 33.03 -21.65 -48.97
C THR A 503 33.43 -21.33 -47.53
N ALA A 504 32.67 -20.44 -46.87
CA ALA A 504 32.94 -19.97 -45.51
C ALA A 504 31.63 -19.75 -44.73
N ASN A 505 31.65 -20.09 -43.44
CA ASN A 505 30.61 -19.72 -42.49
C ASN A 505 31.20 -18.60 -41.61
N VAL A 506 30.76 -17.37 -41.89
CA VAL A 506 31.32 -16.18 -41.26
C VAL A 506 30.49 -15.85 -40.03
N LYS A 507 31.14 -15.84 -38.86
CA LYS A 507 30.55 -15.37 -37.61
C LYS A 507 31.33 -14.18 -37.09
N ALA A 508 30.65 -13.20 -36.50
CA ALA A 508 31.31 -12.03 -35.92
C ALA A 508 30.64 -11.51 -34.63
N ILE A 509 31.43 -10.85 -33.79
CA ILE A 509 30.99 -10.11 -32.59
C ILE A 509 31.66 -8.73 -32.55
N ALA A 510 31.00 -7.76 -31.92
CA ALA A 510 31.55 -6.47 -31.57
C ALA A 510 31.90 -6.41 -30.08
N VAL A 511 33.05 -5.84 -29.75
CA VAL A 511 33.59 -5.74 -28.39
C VAL A 511 34.03 -4.31 -28.12
N LYS A 512 33.78 -3.82 -26.90
CA LYS A 512 34.27 -2.53 -26.42
C LYS A 512 34.55 -2.62 -24.93
N LYS A 513 35.60 -1.95 -24.48
CA LYS A 513 35.98 -1.93 -23.05
C LYS A 513 34.80 -1.44 -22.20
N GLU A 514 34.53 -2.12 -21.07
CA GLU A 514 33.44 -1.83 -20.12
C GLU A 514 32.02 -2.11 -20.64
N TRP A 515 31.89 -2.75 -21.80
CA TRP A 515 30.62 -3.19 -22.38
C TRP A 515 30.58 -4.70 -22.49
N GLU A 516 29.38 -5.28 -22.41
CA GLU A 516 29.19 -6.69 -22.74
C GLU A 516 29.31 -6.87 -24.26
N PRO A 517 30.00 -7.93 -24.74
CA PRO A 517 30.09 -8.23 -26.16
C PRO A 517 28.70 -8.36 -26.82
N SER A 518 28.63 -8.04 -28.11
CA SER A 518 27.39 -8.22 -28.85
C SER A 518 26.98 -9.70 -28.95
N PHE A 519 25.71 -9.95 -29.28
CA PHE A 519 25.33 -11.26 -29.80
C PHE A 519 26.09 -11.60 -31.10
N VAL A 520 26.20 -12.88 -31.41
CA VAL A 520 26.89 -13.38 -32.61
C VAL A 520 26.03 -13.16 -33.85
N THR A 521 26.60 -12.50 -34.87
CA THR A 521 26.04 -12.48 -36.22
C THR A 521 26.61 -13.64 -37.04
N GLU A 522 25.84 -14.22 -37.96
CA GLU A 522 26.25 -15.37 -38.78
C GLU A 522 25.77 -15.22 -40.22
N ARG A 523 26.66 -15.48 -41.20
CA ARG A 523 26.31 -15.55 -42.62
C ARG A 523 27.19 -16.55 -43.36
N THR A 524 26.55 -17.41 -44.17
CA THR A 524 27.22 -18.45 -44.97
C THR A 524 27.38 -18.01 -46.43
N PHE A 525 28.58 -18.18 -46.97
CA PHE A 525 28.94 -17.89 -48.36
C PHE A 525 29.48 -19.13 -49.04
N ILE A 526 29.02 -19.41 -50.26
CA ILE A 526 29.31 -20.69 -50.91
C ILE A 526 29.96 -20.49 -52.26
N LYS A 527 31.08 -21.18 -52.45
CA LYS A 527 31.72 -21.28 -53.75
C LYS A 527 30.94 -22.27 -54.63
N ASN A 528 30.65 -21.88 -55.87
CA ASN A 528 30.05 -22.72 -56.90
C ASN A 528 30.71 -22.40 -58.25
N ASN A 529 31.59 -23.28 -58.70
CA ASN A 529 32.39 -23.08 -59.92
C ASN A 529 31.96 -23.97 -61.10
N ILE A 530 30.91 -24.78 -60.95
CA ILE A 530 30.47 -25.73 -62.00
C ILE A 530 29.19 -25.24 -62.67
N ALA A 531 29.31 -24.85 -63.94
CA ALA A 531 28.17 -24.41 -64.73
C ALA A 531 27.30 -25.59 -65.22
N TYR A 532 25.98 -25.40 -65.21
CA TYR A 532 25.00 -26.39 -65.68
C TYR A 532 24.29 -25.96 -66.97
N ALA A 533 23.85 -26.96 -67.75
CA ALA A 533 23.06 -26.80 -68.96
C ALA A 533 21.57 -26.96 -68.69
N ASN A 534 21.18 -27.99 -67.93
CA ASN A 534 19.78 -28.30 -67.63
C ASN A 534 19.62 -29.07 -66.31
N VAL A 535 18.44 -29.01 -65.70
CA VAL A 535 18.07 -29.83 -64.53
C VAL A 535 16.77 -30.55 -64.81
N ASN A 536 16.83 -31.87 -64.90
CA ASN A 536 15.67 -32.72 -65.07
C ASN A 536 15.20 -33.26 -63.70
N LEU A 537 14.02 -32.84 -63.26
CA LEU A 537 13.40 -33.38 -62.06
C LEU A 537 12.74 -34.73 -62.39
N LEU A 538 13.19 -35.80 -61.74
CA LEU A 538 12.59 -37.13 -61.84
C LEU A 538 11.40 -37.28 -60.88
N SER A 539 11.39 -36.51 -59.80
CA SER A 539 10.27 -36.38 -58.87
C SER A 539 9.43 -35.14 -59.18
N THR A 540 8.11 -35.26 -59.18
CA THR A 540 7.20 -34.11 -59.33
C THR A 540 7.05 -33.35 -58.01
N PRO A 541 7.42 -32.05 -57.94
CA PRO A 541 7.20 -31.23 -56.75
C PRO A 541 5.71 -30.94 -56.56
N ASN A 542 5.32 -30.51 -55.37
CA ASN A 542 3.96 -30.03 -55.13
C ASN A 542 3.69 -28.76 -55.95
N GLU A 543 2.49 -28.64 -56.53
CA GLU A 543 2.14 -27.51 -57.41
C GLU A 543 2.27 -26.14 -56.73
N LYS A 544 2.03 -26.06 -55.42
CA LYS A 544 2.17 -24.82 -54.64
C LYS A 544 3.64 -24.44 -54.41
N TYR A 545 4.51 -25.44 -54.29
CA TYR A 545 5.93 -25.28 -53.93
C TYR A 545 6.83 -25.84 -55.05
N LYS A 546 6.56 -25.45 -56.29
CA LYS A 546 7.28 -25.93 -57.48
C LYS A 546 8.44 -25.03 -57.92
N GLY A 547 8.66 -23.91 -57.22
CA GLY A 547 9.66 -22.90 -57.55
C GLY A 547 9.73 -22.59 -59.05
N GLN A 548 10.95 -22.48 -59.57
CA GLN A 548 11.25 -22.43 -61.00
C GLN A 548 11.52 -23.83 -61.60
N LYS A 549 10.88 -24.87 -61.05
CA LYS A 549 11.13 -26.29 -61.35
C LYS A 549 12.62 -26.63 -61.13
N GLY A 550 13.22 -27.43 -62.00
CA GLY A 550 14.61 -27.88 -61.86
C GLY A 550 15.63 -26.74 -61.74
N LYS A 551 15.36 -25.55 -62.32
CA LYS A 551 16.26 -24.40 -62.21
C LYS A 551 16.48 -23.93 -60.78
N THR A 552 15.48 -24.09 -59.92
CA THR A 552 15.55 -23.72 -58.50
C THR A 552 16.80 -24.33 -57.86
N LEU A 553 17.08 -25.61 -58.12
CA LEU A 553 18.22 -26.33 -57.54
C LEU A 553 19.59 -25.80 -57.95
N MET A 554 19.69 -24.89 -58.91
CA MET A 554 20.97 -24.43 -59.44
C MET A 554 20.95 -22.92 -59.76
N ASP A 555 20.00 -22.14 -59.23
CA ASP A 555 19.87 -20.71 -59.57
C ASP A 555 20.70 -19.78 -58.67
N GLN A 556 21.48 -20.35 -57.74
CA GLN A 556 22.34 -19.62 -56.81
C GLN A 556 21.54 -18.65 -55.93
N LYS A 557 20.34 -19.06 -55.53
CA LYS A 557 19.47 -18.32 -54.62
C LYS A 557 18.99 -19.22 -53.51
N ARG A 558 19.28 -18.80 -52.27
CA ARG A 558 18.69 -19.42 -51.09
C ARG A 558 17.23 -19.03 -50.97
N GLY A 559 16.42 -19.98 -50.52
CA GLY A 559 15.14 -19.64 -49.96
C GLY A 559 15.28 -18.89 -48.64
N SER A 560 14.22 -18.23 -48.21
CA SER A 560 14.11 -17.60 -46.90
C SER A 560 13.44 -18.55 -45.91
N THR A 561 13.43 -18.18 -44.62
CA THR A 561 12.62 -18.88 -43.59
C THR A 561 11.13 -18.82 -43.90
N ASN A 562 10.69 -17.88 -44.75
CA ASN A 562 9.36 -17.85 -45.31
C ASN A 562 9.27 -18.77 -46.53
N PHE A 563 8.92 -20.04 -46.31
CA PHE A 563 8.92 -21.09 -47.33
C PHE A 563 7.88 -20.95 -48.46
N VAL A 564 7.08 -19.89 -48.46
CA VAL A 564 6.17 -19.52 -49.58
C VAL A 564 6.77 -18.45 -50.51
N ASP A 565 8.03 -18.08 -50.34
CA ASP A 565 8.72 -17.05 -51.15
C ASP A 565 8.95 -17.42 -52.63
N GLY A 566 8.68 -18.66 -53.01
CA GLY A 566 8.83 -19.16 -54.37
C GLY A 566 10.24 -19.68 -54.72
N ASN A 567 11.16 -19.71 -53.76
CA ASN A 567 12.54 -20.16 -53.95
C ASN A 567 12.78 -21.62 -53.51
N TRP A 568 11.72 -22.36 -53.19
CA TRP A 568 11.80 -23.73 -52.70
C TRP A 568 11.14 -24.74 -53.64
N LEU A 569 11.72 -25.95 -53.72
CA LEU A 569 11.04 -27.15 -54.20
C LEU A 569 10.55 -27.98 -53.01
N GLY A 570 9.22 -28.06 -52.86
CA GLY A 570 8.56 -28.80 -51.78
C GLY A 570 8.03 -30.17 -52.24
N PHE A 571 8.31 -31.21 -51.47
CA PHE A 571 7.84 -32.58 -51.71
C PHE A 571 7.20 -33.16 -50.45
N GLU A 572 5.92 -33.54 -50.54
CA GLU A 572 5.16 -34.13 -49.42
C GLU A 572 5.13 -35.65 -49.53
N GLY A 573 5.62 -36.34 -48.50
CA GLY A 573 5.65 -37.80 -48.43
C GLY A 573 6.39 -38.46 -49.59
N LYS A 574 7.37 -37.75 -50.18
CA LYS A 574 8.12 -38.16 -51.37
C LYS A 574 9.58 -37.77 -51.25
N HIS A 575 10.44 -38.56 -51.91
CA HIS A 575 11.83 -38.22 -52.12
C HIS A 575 11.99 -37.27 -53.32
N LEU A 576 13.08 -36.51 -53.35
CA LEU A 576 13.47 -35.72 -54.50
C LEU A 576 14.59 -36.45 -55.25
N ASP A 577 14.36 -36.73 -56.52
CA ASP A 577 15.36 -37.24 -57.46
C ASP A 577 15.49 -36.24 -58.62
N ALA A 578 16.72 -35.82 -58.91
CA ALA A 578 17.03 -34.89 -59.99
C ALA A 578 18.30 -35.29 -60.73
N ILE A 579 18.38 -34.97 -62.02
CA ILE A 579 19.58 -35.09 -62.84
C ILE A 579 19.98 -33.69 -63.30
N VAL A 580 21.17 -33.24 -62.89
CA VAL A 580 21.81 -32.01 -63.35
C VAL A 580 22.73 -32.37 -64.52
N GLU A 581 22.48 -31.79 -65.69
CA GLU A 581 23.37 -31.85 -66.84
C GLU A 581 24.33 -30.65 -66.77
N LEU A 582 25.64 -30.91 -66.78
CA LEU A 582 26.68 -29.88 -66.73
C LEU A 582 26.89 -29.27 -68.12
N LYS A 583 27.35 -28.01 -68.23
CA LYS A 583 27.67 -27.41 -69.55
C LYS A 583 28.79 -28.15 -70.26
N GLU A 584 29.79 -28.57 -69.51
CA GLU A 584 30.92 -29.37 -69.98
C GLU A 584 31.25 -30.44 -68.93
N GLN A 585 32.06 -31.42 -69.32
CA GLN A 585 32.50 -32.45 -68.39
C GLN A 585 33.41 -31.81 -67.34
N ASN A 586 33.01 -31.90 -66.06
CA ASN A 586 33.73 -31.31 -64.94
C ASN A 586 34.03 -32.36 -63.86
N SER A 587 35.08 -32.12 -63.08
CA SER A 587 35.40 -32.94 -61.93
C SER A 587 34.52 -32.54 -60.75
N ILE A 588 33.78 -33.49 -60.18
CA ILE A 588 32.98 -33.27 -58.96
C ILE A 588 33.76 -33.82 -57.78
N SER A 589 34.06 -32.95 -56.83
CA SER A 589 34.77 -33.23 -55.58
C SER A 589 33.91 -32.99 -54.34
N LYS A 590 32.88 -32.14 -54.45
CA LYS A 590 31.94 -31.88 -53.36
C LYS A 590 30.54 -31.59 -53.89
N VAL A 591 29.53 -32.09 -53.18
CA VAL A 591 28.13 -31.79 -53.43
C VAL A 591 27.47 -31.31 -52.15
N SER A 592 26.79 -30.17 -52.21
CA SER A 592 26.04 -29.62 -51.08
C SER A 592 24.57 -29.48 -51.45
N ILE A 593 23.68 -29.77 -50.51
CA ILE A 593 22.24 -29.53 -50.67
C ILE A 593 21.74 -28.53 -49.63
N GLY A 594 20.99 -27.52 -50.08
CA GLY A 594 20.34 -26.54 -49.21
C GLY A 594 18.95 -27.04 -48.82
N ALA A 595 18.62 -26.97 -47.54
CA ALA A 595 17.33 -27.42 -47.03
C ALA A 595 16.81 -26.55 -45.89
N LEU A 596 15.49 -26.58 -45.71
CA LEU A 596 14.77 -25.96 -44.61
C LEU A 596 14.32 -27.02 -43.59
N SER A 597 14.43 -26.68 -42.31
CA SER A 597 13.64 -27.30 -41.25
C SER A 597 12.64 -26.27 -40.71
N ALA A 598 11.38 -26.67 -40.59
CA ALA A 598 10.32 -25.92 -39.93
C ALA A 598 9.31 -26.93 -39.35
N PRO A 599 9.64 -27.57 -38.20
CA PRO A 599 8.89 -28.74 -37.72
C PRO A 599 7.41 -28.47 -37.47
N ALA A 600 7.05 -27.26 -37.00
CA ALA A 600 5.66 -26.85 -36.79
C ALA A 600 4.82 -26.84 -38.10
N SER A 601 5.47 -26.74 -39.25
CA SER A 601 4.84 -26.82 -40.59
C SER A 601 5.06 -28.18 -41.27
N TRP A 602 5.51 -29.19 -40.50
CA TRP A 602 5.78 -30.56 -40.95
C TRP A 602 6.91 -30.63 -41.99
N ILE A 603 7.78 -29.63 -42.03
CA ILE A 603 8.96 -29.56 -42.90
C ILE A 603 10.18 -29.98 -42.09
N PHE A 604 10.89 -31.00 -42.55
CA PHE A 604 12.05 -31.56 -41.86
C PHE A 604 13.24 -31.62 -42.80
N TYR A 605 14.43 -31.71 -42.22
CA TYR A 605 15.62 -31.99 -43.00
C TYR A 605 15.54 -33.35 -43.72
N PRO A 606 16.23 -33.50 -44.86
CA PRO A 606 16.44 -34.80 -45.47
C PRO A 606 17.17 -35.76 -44.53
N THR A 607 16.82 -37.05 -44.58
CA THR A 607 17.47 -38.08 -43.76
C THR A 607 18.75 -38.62 -44.38
N ALA A 608 18.87 -38.54 -45.70
CA ALA A 608 20.07 -38.85 -46.45
C ALA A 608 20.05 -38.18 -47.82
N PHE A 609 21.20 -38.07 -48.48
CA PHE A 609 21.26 -37.88 -49.92
C PHE A 609 22.38 -38.68 -50.56
N VAL A 610 22.16 -39.05 -51.82
CA VAL A 610 23.05 -39.91 -52.61
C VAL A 610 23.40 -39.19 -53.89
N VAL A 611 24.67 -39.23 -54.25
CA VAL A 611 25.20 -38.63 -55.47
C VAL A 611 25.72 -39.71 -56.38
N SER A 612 25.21 -39.73 -57.60
CA SER A 612 25.66 -40.62 -58.66
C SER A 612 26.00 -39.82 -59.91
N VAL A 613 26.99 -40.27 -60.69
CA VAL A 613 27.45 -39.56 -61.88
C VAL A 613 27.38 -40.41 -63.14
N SER A 614 27.27 -39.75 -64.29
CA SER A 614 27.28 -40.37 -65.62
C SER A 614 27.95 -39.44 -66.64
N ASN A 615 28.50 -40.04 -67.70
CA ASN A 615 28.96 -39.31 -68.89
C ASN A 615 28.01 -39.45 -70.09
N ASP A 616 27.15 -40.48 -70.10
CA ASP A 616 26.22 -40.79 -71.19
C ASP A 616 24.75 -40.38 -70.88
N GLY A 617 24.45 -40.05 -69.63
CA GLY A 617 23.11 -39.65 -69.16
C GLY A 617 22.16 -40.82 -68.88
N THR A 618 22.62 -42.07 -69.02
CA THR A 618 21.79 -43.28 -68.85
C THR A 618 22.35 -44.22 -67.79
N SER A 619 23.67 -44.44 -67.76
CA SER A 619 24.34 -45.32 -66.79
C SER A 619 24.93 -44.49 -65.67
N PHE A 620 24.36 -44.58 -64.47
CA PHE A 620 24.79 -43.80 -63.30
C PHE A 620 25.54 -44.67 -62.28
N LYS A 621 26.69 -44.17 -61.80
CA LYS A 621 27.50 -44.79 -60.75
C LYS A 621 27.46 -43.93 -59.48
N GLU A 622 27.11 -44.52 -58.33
CA GLU A 622 27.18 -43.84 -57.02
C GLU A 622 28.63 -43.48 -56.69
N ILE A 623 28.87 -42.23 -56.31
CA ILE A 623 30.19 -41.71 -55.92
C ILE A 623 30.23 -41.28 -54.45
N GLY A 624 29.07 -41.16 -53.79
CA GLY A 624 29.00 -40.85 -52.38
C GLY A 624 27.58 -40.81 -51.83
N ARG A 625 27.50 -40.90 -50.50
CA ARG A 625 26.26 -40.86 -49.73
C ARG A 625 26.52 -40.18 -48.40
N LYS A 626 25.61 -39.27 -48.01
CA LYS A 626 25.56 -38.69 -46.67
C LYS A 626 24.28 -39.13 -45.97
N ASN A 627 24.42 -39.74 -44.80
CA ASN A 627 23.31 -40.05 -43.91
C ASN A 627 23.28 -38.98 -42.80
N MET A 628 22.15 -38.30 -42.66
CA MET A 628 21.92 -37.25 -41.66
C MET A 628 21.08 -37.77 -40.48
N GLY A 629 20.36 -38.88 -40.68
CA GLY A 629 19.47 -39.44 -39.66
C GLY A 629 18.14 -38.70 -39.60
N GLU A 630 17.32 -39.05 -38.61
CA GLU A 630 16.12 -38.27 -38.29
C GLU A 630 16.51 -37.03 -37.49
N GLU A 631 15.76 -35.96 -37.69
CA GLU A 631 15.98 -34.71 -36.98
C GLU A 631 15.57 -34.83 -35.50
N ASP A 632 16.39 -34.28 -34.60
CA ASP A 632 16.09 -34.21 -33.17
C ASP A 632 14.92 -33.23 -32.89
N PRO A 633 14.17 -33.42 -31.79
CA PRO A 633 13.05 -32.55 -31.43
C PRO A 633 13.46 -31.08 -31.36
N ASN A 634 12.83 -30.24 -32.18
CA ASN A 634 13.04 -28.80 -32.17
C ASN A 634 11.82 -28.03 -32.69
N ALA A 635 11.77 -26.72 -32.44
CA ALA A 635 10.70 -25.82 -32.87
C ALA A 635 11.20 -24.65 -33.73
N GLU A 636 12.49 -24.63 -34.08
CA GLU A 636 13.12 -23.50 -34.75
C GLU A 636 13.01 -23.64 -36.27
N VAL A 637 12.89 -22.52 -36.99
CA VAL A 637 12.95 -22.51 -38.45
C VAL A 637 14.39 -22.25 -38.87
N LYS A 638 15.03 -23.23 -39.51
CA LYS A 638 16.47 -23.19 -39.81
C LYS A 638 16.76 -23.54 -41.25
N LEU A 639 17.68 -22.79 -41.84
CA LEU A 639 18.25 -23.07 -43.16
C LEU A 639 19.63 -23.68 -42.99
N THR A 640 19.87 -24.84 -43.61
CA THR A 640 21.14 -25.55 -43.49
C THR A 640 21.61 -26.04 -44.84
N PHE A 641 22.93 -26.04 -45.05
CA PHE A 641 23.57 -26.81 -46.13
C PHE A 641 24.12 -28.11 -45.58
N PHE A 642 23.91 -29.19 -46.34
CA PHE A 642 24.48 -30.48 -46.06
C PHE A 642 25.52 -30.85 -47.10
N ASP A 643 26.77 -30.88 -46.67
CA ASP A 643 27.94 -31.09 -47.52
C ASP A 643 28.34 -32.56 -47.61
N LEU A 644 28.66 -33.05 -48.81
CA LEU A 644 29.24 -34.36 -49.05
C LEU A 644 30.49 -34.21 -49.91
N ASP A 645 31.65 -34.47 -49.29
CA ASP A 645 32.91 -34.62 -50.01
C ASP A 645 32.97 -35.99 -50.69
N VAL A 646 33.41 -36.02 -51.95
CA VAL A 646 33.53 -37.22 -52.77
C VAL A 646 34.92 -37.29 -53.39
N THR A 647 35.35 -38.50 -53.77
CA THR A 647 36.58 -38.62 -54.56
C THR A 647 36.38 -37.89 -55.90
N PRO A 648 37.27 -36.95 -56.29
CA PRO A 648 37.13 -36.19 -57.53
C PRO A 648 36.85 -37.09 -58.73
N THR A 649 35.68 -36.91 -59.34
CA THR A 649 35.20 -37.76 -60.44
C THR A 649 34.66 -36.91 -61.59
N ASN A 650 35.18 -37.12 -62.80
CA ASN A 650 34.72 -36.40 -63.98
C ASN A 650 33.35 -36.90 -64.46
N ALA A 651 32.41 -35.98 -64.62
CA ALA A 651 31.03 -36.26 -64.99
C ALA A 651 30.47 -35.22 -65.95
N LYS A 652 29.51 -35.63 -66.79
CA LYS A 652 28.64 -34.71 -67.57
C LYS A 652 27.24 -34.60 -66.96
N TYR A 653 26.81 -35.62 -66.23
CA TYR A 653 25.52 -35.68 -65.55
C TYR A 653 25.71 -36.06 -64.10
N VAL A 654 25.05 -35.34 -63.20
CA VAL A 654 25.04 -35.60 -61.75
C VAL A 654 23.60 -35.87 -61.32
N LYS A 655 23.34 -37.09 -60.85
CA LYS A 655 22.07 -37.48 -60.24
C LYS A 655 22.16 -37.29 -58.73
N VAL A 656 21.24 -36.51 -58.18
CA VAL A 656 21.09 -36.30 -56.74
C VAL A 656 19.77 -36.91 -56.28
N SER A 657 19.86 -37.82 -55.32
CA SER A 657 18.72 -38.53 -54.73
C SER A 657 18.60 -38.16 -53.25
N ILE A 658 17.72 -37.21 -52.93
CA ILE A 658 17.50 -36.65 -51.59
C ILE A 658 16.34 -37.40 -50.91
N LYS A 659 16.62 -37.99 -49.75
CA LYS A 659 15.70 -38.84 -48.99
C LYS A 659 14.94 -38.02 -47.96
N SER A 660 13.64 -37.94 -48.15
CA SER A 660 12.67 -37.45 -47.15
C SER A 660 12.48 -38.47 -46.02
N PRO A 661 12.19 -38.03 -44.79
CA PRO A 661 11.69 -38.91 -43.73
C PRO A 661 10.34 -39.57 -44.09
N LEU A 662 9.64 -39.07 -45.13
CA LEU A 662 8.33 -39.51 -45.66
C LEU A 662 7.16 -39.30 -44.70
N LYS A 663 7.40 -39.47 -43.40
CA LYS A 663 6.46 -39.26 -42.32
C LYS A 663 7.02 -38.34 -41.26
N ASN A 664 6.13 -37.74 -40.49
CA ASN A 664 6.46 -36.95 -39.31
C ASN A 664 7.03 -37.88 -38.21
N PRO A 665 8.08 -37.46 -37.50
CA PRO A 665 8.71 -38.25 -36.45
C PRO A 665 7.81 -38.39 -35.21
N ASN A 666 8.13 -39.33 -34.33
CA ASN A 666 7.29 -39.66 -33.16
C ASN A 666 7.10 -38.51 -32.17
N TRP A 667 8.06 -37.59 -32.11
CA TRP A 667 8.02 -36.43 -31.21
C TRP A 667 7.19 -35.25 -31.75
N HIS A 668 6.81 -35.30 -33.03
CA HIS A 668 6.03 -34.24 -33.66
C HIS A 668 4.56 -34.27 -33.17
N THR A 669 3.84 -33.15 -33.26
CA THR A 669 2.44 -33.07 -32.78
C THR A 669 1.46 -33.92 -33.59
N ASP A 670 1.83 -34.34 -34.80
CA ASP A 670 1.10 -35.27 -35.66
C ASP A 670 2.04 -36.41 -36.13
N PRO A 671 2.35 -37.41 -35.28
CA PRO A 671 3.24 -38.52 -35.63
C PRO A 671 2.71 -39.38 -36.78
N GLY A 672 3.57 -39.76 -37.72
CA GLY A 672 3.21 -40.66 -38.81
C GLY A 672 2.42 -40.03 -39.97
N GLY A 673 1.96 -38.77 -39.82
CA GLY A 673 1.46 -37.93 -40.92
C GLY A 673 2.53 -37.72 -42.01
N LYS A 674 2.14 -37.27 -43.21
CA LYS A 674 3.12 -37.05 -44.29
C LYS A 674 3.99 -35.84 -43.99
N SER A 675 5.30 -36.01 -44.11
CA SER A 675 6.26 -34.92 -43.94
C SER A 675 6.64 -34.27 -45.25
N TRP A 676 7.10 -33.03 -45.16
CA TRP A 676 7.67 -32.27 -46.27
C TRP A 676 9.19 -32.29 -46.23
N ILE A 677 9.81 -32.31 -47.41
CA ILE A 677 11.16 -31.79 -47.61
C ILE A 677 11.11 -30.58 -48.53
N PHE A 678 11.90 -29.56 -48.18
CA PHE A 678 12.05 -28.32 -48.95
C PHE A 678 13.51 -28.14 -49.29
N ILE A 679 13.82 -28.11 -50.59
CA ILE A 679 15.18 -27.98 -51.13
C ILE A 679 15.22 -26.74 -52.02
N ASP A 680 16.14 -25.83 -51.73
CA ASP A 680 16.36 -24.61 -52.51
C ASP A 680 17.52 -24.79 -53.48
N GLU A 681 18.65 -25.35 -53.05
CA GLU A 681 19.87 -25.35 -53.86
C GLU A 681 20.60 -26.72 -53.86
N VAL A 682 21.26 -27.04 -54.96
CA VAL A 682 22.30 -28.06 -55.10
C VAL A 682 23.56 -27.36 -55.60
N VAL A 683 24.64 -27.47 -54.84
CA VAL A 683 25.93 -26.88 -55.20
C VAL A 683 26.92 -27.97 -55.55
N LEU A 684 27.64 -27.78 -56.66
CA LEU A 684 28.64 -28.70 -57.17
C LEU A 684 30.00 -27.98 -57.21
N ASN A 685 31.03 -28.60 -56.64
CA ASN A 685 32.42 -28.13 -56.71
C ASN A 685 33.40 -29.26 -57.03
#